data_AF-A0A956GDJ4-F1
#
_entry.id   AF-A0A956GDJ4-F1
#
_cell.length_a   1.000
_cell.length_b   1.000
_cell.length_c   1.000
_cell.angle_alpha   90.00
_cell.angle_beta   90.00
_cell.angle_gamma   90.00
#
_symmetry.space_group_name_H-M   'P 1'
#
loop_
_entity.id
_entity.type
_entity.pdbx_description
1 polymer ?
#
loop_
_entity_poly.entity_id
_entity_poly.type
_entity_poly.pdbx_seq_one_letter_code
_entity_poly.pdbx_strand_id
1 'polypeptide(L)'
;MSLNVGGIYVKAVADVSREAVLDAITRYWQARGATVSRASPLELSPLSLRKTGELGFAVAEAAEAEDDWGRWIAVYDSERYHGDHELARYLHDALDAPVMIFQMAGASDIATVALHGDGPPVPETVELAARDDDDDDDDDEHEHEPWEGQDWGEVEAYVSRFPDAFLYFNQLQRADPAQLSNLALLRFENIPHRPGSGYSGPDDEVLAQEQRKAAAGELAAALDGAALRELVEQHPDVVFAAMDGVAWLDPADASAREAILAMADVGIERGLKLDQLAHAAAIEGDDALLDRIFAAMSAGYWWGLCESRAHGLLVAANHSAAFRLLRRLVDRDGPSLTALNNFAHALAVVDEALLRGVDVDELLDAAEQAGPQNVAIYHNLACARVRLGQLERAIDAVEGAVRWGYHDIERMREDDDLAPLRESPRFAAAFEGGLAIALDDLVTRRSERGNLLVIARPVLELRLFLSPVARCAAPVAALLRELCAERKAELTVYRARGGLYKTLKKGKVARDLGVLSRLTAKDTGVAEVHYGQSLEGEPGPWDVRFKGYPEGMNLQSELSVCWPWTVAMEQPDELAARLLELVARLPFEAGGAGLSFGVRLTNGGSGADYANDKLRPRFVGFEHHPRREWNAHGRSPGSAWLTFLSAALVEQLGGAPALASAIAPAQLCELGKHGDAGVCARASRRPPIGLVTAANDVGALPAVARALAPLRVEDSRCAAHYARLDAIDAGEFENA
;
A
#
# COMPACT_ATOMS: atom_id res chain seq x y z
N MET A 1 -6.23 4.45 7.24
CA MET A 1 -7.12 5.61 7.03
C MET A 1 -6.76 6.62 8.10
N SER A 2 -6.48 7.87 7.74
CA SER A 2 -6.27 8.95 8.70
C SER A 2 -7.57 9.21 9.46
N LEU A 3 -7.48 9.40 10.78
CA LEU A 3 -8.61 9.79 11.63
C LEU A 3 -8.83 11.29 11.42
N ASN A 4 -9.99 11.68 10.90
CA ASN A 4 -10.39 13.08 10.79
C ASN A 4 -11.73 13.24 11.50
N VAL A 5 -11.73 13.87 12.68
CA VAL A 5 -12.89 13.95 13.58
C VAL A 5 -12.83 15.21 14.45
N GLY A 6 -13.96 15.90 14.55
CA GLY A 6 -14.20 16.96 15.53
C GLY A 6 -15.46 16.68 16.34
N GLY A 7 -15.55 17.29 17.52
CA GLY A 7 -16.72 17.14 18.38
C GLY A 7 -16.71 18.08 19.59
N ILE A 8 -17.87 18.21 20.22
CA ILE A 8 -18.08 19.03 21.42
C ILE A 8 -18.60 18.14 22.55
N TYR A 9 -18.11 18.35 23.77
CA TYR A 9 -18.63 17.72 24.97
C TYR A 9 -19.09 18.78 25.96
N VAL A 10 -20.31 18.62 26.47
CA VAL A 10 -20.91 19.51 27.48
C VAL A 10 -21.00 18.76 28.81
N LYS A 11 -20.48 19.32 29.89
CA LYS A 11 -20.53 18.68 31.21
C LYS A 11 -21.96 18.68 31.75
N ALA A 12 -22.44 17.52 32.17
CA ALA A 12 -23.78 17.35 32.74
C ALA A 12 -23.78 17.75 34.23
N VAL A 13 -23.97 19.04 34.50
CA VAL A 13 -24.27 19.56 35.85
C VAL A 13 -25.77 19.44 36.16
N ALA A 14 -26.21 19.80 37.37
CA ALA A 14 -27.54 19.47 37.89
C ALA A 14 -28.73 19.83 36.96
N ASP A 15 -28.61 20.92 36.19
CA ASP A 15 -29.65 21.42 35.30
C ASP A 15 -29.34 21.22 33.79
N VAL A 16 -28.22 20.57 33.45
CA VAL A 16 -27.79 20.38 32.06
C VAL A 16 -28.12 18.96 31.59
N SER A 17 -29.21 18.86 30.84
CA SER A 17 -29.70 17.64 30.18
C SER A 17 -29.42 17.67 28.67
N ARG A 18 -29.60 16.52 27.99
CA ARG A 18 -29.55 16.44 26.52
C ARG A 18 -30.54 17.42 25.88
N GLU A 19 -31.74 17.53 26.45
CA GLU A 19 -32.80 18.42 25.98
C GLU A 19 -32.40 19.89 26.14
N ALA A 20 -31.75 20.27 27.24
CA ALA A 20 -31.22 21.62 27.43
C ALA A 20 -30.12 21.96 26.40
N VAL A 21 -29.26 20.99 26.07
CA VAL A 21 -28.24 21.14 25.02
C VAL A 21 -28.89 21.32 23.64
N LEU A 22 -29.87 20.50 23.28
CA LEU A 22 -30.63 20.63 22.02
C LEU A 22 -31.33 21.99 21.89
N ASP A 23 -31.97 22.46 22.96
CA ASP A 23 -32.64 23.76 23.01
C ASP A 23 -31.62 24.91 22.85
N ALA A 24 -30.44 24.79 23.45
CA ALA A 24 -29.35 25.75 23.28
C ALA A 24 -28.83 25.77 21.84
N ILE A 25 -28.55 24.61 21.23
CA ILE A 25 -28.14 24.49 19.82
C ILE A 25 -29.22 25.10 18.90
N THR A 26 -30.50 24.79 19.16
CA THR A 26 -31.64 25.35 18.41
C THR A 26 -31.68 26.87 18.47
N ARG A 27 -31.59 27.45 19.67
CA ARG A 27 -31.55 28.91 19.86
C ARG A 27 -30.34 29.55 19.19
N TYR A 28 -29.17 28.93 19.30
CA TYR A 28 -27.94 29.41 18.68
C TYR A 28 -28.07 29.60 17.17
N TRP A 29 -28.61 28.58 16.48
CA TRP A 29 -28.75 28.57 15.03
C TRP A 29 -29.95 29.39 14.55
N GLN A 30 -31.09 29.34 15.24
CA GLN A 30 -32.25 30.18 14.90
C GLN A 30 -31.95 31.68 15.06
N ALA A 31 -31.18 32.07 16.09
CA ALA A 31 -30.72 33.46 16.26
C ALA A 31 -29.82 33.92 15.09
N ARG A 32 -29.23 32.96 14.37
CA ARG A 32 -28.44 33.18 13.16
C ARG A 32 -29.25 32.93 11.89
N GLY A 33 -30.58 32.88 11.94
CA GLY A 33 -31.42 32.79 10.74
C GLY A 33 -31.65 31.38 10.17
N ALA A 34 -31.11 30.34 10.80
CA ALA A 34 -31.37 28.96 10.41
C ALA A 34 -32.82 28.54 10.72
N THR A 35 -33.36 27.62 9.93
CA THR A 35 -34.66 27.00 10.17
C THR A 35 -34.52 25.54 10.58
N VAL A 36 -35.22 25.12 11.64
CA VAL A 36 -35.24 23.71 12.05
C VAL A 36 -36.03 22.89 11.03
N SER A 37 -35.42 21.82 10.52
CA SER A 37 -36.04 20.90 9.58
C SER A 37 -36.63 19.68 10.30
N ARG A 38 -37.66 19.09 9.70
CA ARG A 38 -38.25 17.81 10.14
C ARG A 38 -37.62 16.61 9.44
N ALA A 39 -36.82 16.83 8.40
CA ALA A 39 -36.14 15.76 7.70
C ALA A 39 -35.06 15.15 8.61
N SER A 40 -34.75 13.87 8.38
CA SER A 40 -33.75 13.18 9.19
C SER A 40 -32.38 13.82 8.96
N PRO A 41 -31.64 14.17 10.02
CA PRO A 41 -30.25 14.61 9.87
C PRO A 41 -29.37 13.55 9.22
N LEU A 42 -29.69 12.25 9.39
CA LEU A 42 -28.91 11.14 8.83
C LEU A 42 -28.99 11.05 7.30
N GLU A 43 -29.89 11.78 6.65
CA GLU A 43 -29.97 11.88 5.19
C GLU A 43 -29.00 12.92 4.61
N LEU A 44 -28.35 13.73 5.45
CA LEU A 44 -27.41 14.75 5.00
C LEU A 44 -26.15 14.13 4.42
N SER A 45 -25.67 14.71 3.32
CA SER A 45 -24.29 14.50 2.89
C SER A 45 -23.35 15.13 3.94
N PRO A 46 -22.40 14.39 4.50
CA PRO A 46 -21.40 14.97 5.41
C PRO A 46 -20.56 16.04 4.69
N LEU A 47 -20.05 17.03 5.43
CA LEU A 47 -19.20 18.10 4.91
C LEU A 47 -19.87 18.91 3.79
N SER A 48 -21.15 19.20 3.97
CA SER A 48 -21.97 19.85 2.94
C SER A 48 -22.52 21.20 3.36
N LEU A 49 -22.32 21.66 4.60
CA LEU A 49 -22.86 22.92 5.10
C LEU A 49 -22.56 24.09 4.15
N ARG A 50 -21.30 24.22 3.73
CA ARG A 50 -20.88 25.30 2.80
C ARG A 50 -21.52 25.21 1.42
N LYS A 51 -22.08 24.07 1.02
CA LYS A 51 -22.67 23.83 -0.30
C LYS A 51 -24.19 23.86 -0.27
N THR A 52 -24.79 23.27 0.77
CA THR A 52 -26.23 23.04 0.88
C THR A 52 -26.92 24.03 1.81
N GLY A 53 -26.18 24.64 2.74
CA GLY A 53 -26.75 25.42 3.83
C GLY A 53 -27.50 24.55 4.85
N GLU A 54 -27.21 23.25 4.89
CA GLU A 54 -27.81 22.30 5.83
C GLU A 54 -26.80 21.83 6.88
N LEU A 55 -27.27 21.63 8.11
CA LEU A 55 -26.43 21.21 9.22
C LEU A 55 -27.17 20.21 10.11
N GLY A 56 -26.54 19.05 10.35
CA GLY A 56 -27.05 18.03 11.25
C GLY A 56 -26.29 18.02 12.56
N PHE A 57 -26.99 17.75 13.66
CA PHE A 57 -26.41 17.45 14.97
C PHE A 57 -26.94 16.12 15.50
N ALA A 58 -26.09 15.39 16.19
CA ALA A 58 -26.41 14.25 17.02
C ALA A 58 -25.93 14.53 18.44
N VAL A 59 -26.85 14.50 19.41
CA VAL A 59 -26.58 14.79 20.81
C VAL A 59 -26.85 13.54 21.65
N ALA A 60 -25.84 13.07 22.37
CA ALA A 60 -25.94 11.86 23.19
C ALA A 60 -26.63 12.11 24.54
N GLU A 61 -26.99 11.02 25.23
CA GLU A 61 -27.29 11.07 26.66
C GLU A 61 -26.03 11.34 27.48
N ALA A 62 -26.20 11.90 28.68
CA ALA A 62 -25.06 12.12 29.58
C ALA A 62 -24.48 10.79 30.06
N ALA A 63 -23.19 10.56 29.84
CA ALA A 63 -22.48 9.34 30.25
C ALA A 63 -21.20 9.68 31.04
N GLU A 64 -20.75 8.77 31.89
CA GLU A 64 -19.53 8.97 32.70
C GLU A 64 -18.30 8.98 31.80
N ALA A 65 -17.45 10.00 31.97
CA ALA A 65 -16.08 9.98 31.46
C ALA A 65 -15.16 9.19 32.41
N GLU A 66 -13.99 8.79 31.92
CA GLU A 66 -12.97 8.14 32.75
C GLU A 66 -12.37 9.13 33.77
N ASP A 67 -11.54 8.62 34.69
CA ASP A 67 -10.76 9.40 35.66
C ASP A 67 -11.56 10.36 36.58
N ASP A 68 -12.81 9.99 36.90
CA ASP A 68 -13.73 10.78 37.74
C ASP A 68 -14.00 12.20 37.19
N TRP A 69 -13.93 12.39 35.86
CA TRP A 69 -14.25 13.66 35.21
C TRP A 69 -15.74 14.01 35.21
N GLY A 70 -16.56 13.09 35.73
CA GLY A 70 -18.01 13.17 35.83
C GLY A 70 -18.70 12.87 34.51
N ARG A 71 -19.97 13.29 34.41
CA ARG A 71 -20.80 12.99 33.26
C ARG A 71 -20.71 14.07 32.17
N TRP A 72 -20.64 13.63 30.93
CA TRP A 72 -20.55 14.49 29.75
C TRP A 72 -21.57 14.08 28.69
N ILE A 73 -22.07 15.07 27.95
CA ILE A 73 -22.99 14.95 26.83
C ILE A 73 -22.19 15.23 25.56
N ALA A 74 -22.09 14.24 24.69
CA ALA A 74 -21.41 14.39 23.41
C ALA A 74 -22.31 15.05 22.35
N VAL A 75 -21.73 15.93 21.54
CA VAL A 75 -22.36 16.63 20.43
C VAL A 75 -21.50 16.46 19.18
N TYR A 76 -22.07 15.82 18.16
CA TYR A 76 -21.44 15.61 16.87
C TYR A 76 -22.23 16.32 15.79
N ASP A 77 -21.55 16.95 14.85
CA ASP A 77 -22.19 17.60 13.71
C ASP A 77 -21.84 16.92 12.37
N SER A 78 -22.56 17.30 11.32
CA SER A 78 -22.37 16.74 9.97
C SER A 78 -21.11 17.25 9.26
N GLU A 79 -20.37 18.23 9.81
CA GLU A 79 -19.14 18.78 9.24
C GLU A 79 -17.88 18.03 9.69
N ARG A 80 -18.05 16.85 10.31
CA ARG A 80 -17.11 15.72 10.55
C ARG A 80 -15.71 16.07 11.06
N TYR A 81 -14.96 16.91 10.36
CA TYR A 81 -13.57 17.28 10.56
C TYR A 81 -13.38 18.48 11.48
N HIS A 82 -14.45 19.20 11.81
CA HIS A 82 -14.39 20.43 12.58
C HIS A 82 -15.34 20.37 13.78
N GLY A 83 -15.11 21.24 14.75
CA GLY A 83 -16.10 21.61 15.75
C GLY A 83 -16.39 23.11 15.67
N ASP A 84 -17.64 23.52 15.87
CA ASP A 84 -17.99 24.94 15.92
C ASP A 84 -17.54 25.55 17.26
N HIS A 85 -16.38 26.21 17.27
CA HIS A 85 -15.84 26.91 18.44
C HIS A 85 -16.73 28.05 18.95
N GLU A 86 -17.53 28.69 18.09
CA GLU A 86 -18.51 29.67 18.53
C GLU A 86 -19.68 29.00 19.25
N LEU A 87 -20.14 27.85 18.74
CA LEU A 87 -21.17 27.05 19.39
C LEU A 87 -20.67 26.52 20.74
N ALA A 88 -19.46 25.98 20.83
CA ALA A 88 -18.89 25.48 22.08
C ALA A 88 -18.87 26.58 23.17
N ARG A 89 -18.41 27.79 22.81
CA ARG A 89 -18.42 28.95 23.70
C ARG A 89 -19.84 29.39 24.08
N TYR A 90 -20.76 29.42 23.12
CA TYR A 90 -22.16 29.74 23.38
C TYR A 90 -22.81 28.73 24.33
N LEU A 91 -22.55 27.44 24.15
CA LEU A 91 -23.06 26.39 25.03
C LEU A 91 -22.55 26.57 26.46
N HIS A 92 -21.27 26.94 26.63
CA HIS A 92 -20.73 27.27 27.94
C HIS A 92 -21.49 28.44 28.59
N ASP A 93 -21.62 29.57 27.89
CA ASP A 93 -22.29 30.76 28.41
C ASP A 93 -23.80 30.54 28.66
N ALA A 94 -24.48 29.80 27.79
CA ALA A 94 -25.92 29.60 27.85
C ALA A 94 -26.36 28.55 28.87
N LEU A 95 -25.49 27.58 29.18
CA LEU A 95 -25.77 26.48 30.09
C LEU A 95 -25.06 26.61 31.44
N ASP A 96 -24.15 27.59 31.59
CA ASP A 96 -23.29 27.77 32.77
C ASP A 96 -22.56 26.46 33.14
N ALA A 97 -22.02 25.80 32.11
CA ALA A 97 -21.41 24.48 32.23
C ALA A 97 -20.09 24.39 31.47
N PRO A 98 -19.12 23.60 31.95
CA PRO A 98 -17.89 23.35 31.21
C PRO A 98 -18.16 22.71 29.85
N VAL A 99 -17.52 23.23 28.79
CA VAL A 99 -17.63 22.72 27.42
C VAL A 99 -16.25 22.49 26.84
N MET A 100 -15.99 21.25 26.40
CA MET A 100 -14.78 20.88 25.68
C MET A 100 -15.09 20.79 24.19
N ILE A 101 -14.16 21.24 23.36
CA ILE A 101 -14.19 21.06 21.91
C ILE A 101 -12.85 20.50 21.46
N PHE A 102 -12.88 19.57 20.50
CA PHE A 102 -11.66 19.03 19.91
C PHE A 102 -11.79 18.90 18.40
N GLN A 103 -10.64 18.90 17.73
CA GLN A 103 -10.50 18.66 16.30
C GLN A 103 -9.21 17.85 16.06
N MET A 104 -9.31 16.81 15.23
CA MET A 104 -8.18 15.98 14.82
C MET A 104 -8.25 15.77 13.31
N ALA A 105 -7.16 16.03 12.60
CA ALA A 105 -7.04 15.87 11.16
C ALA A 105 -5.75 15.12 10.82
N GLY A 106 -5.83 13.79 10.67
CA GLY A 106 -4.67 12.93 10.44
C GLY A 106 -4.03 13.11 9.06
N ALA A 107 -4.68 13.84 8.14
CA ALA A 107 -4.05 14.25 6.89
C ALA A 107 -2.98 15.33 7.10
N SER A 108 -3.26 16.31 7.96
CA SER A 108 -2.34 17.39 8.32
C SER A 108 -1.58 17.15 9.62
N ASP A 109 -1.86 16.05 10.32
CA ASP A 109 -1.27 15.70 11.62
C ASP A 109 -1.52 16.79 12.68
N ILE A 110 -2.70 17.41 12.60
CA ILE A 110 -3.15 18.47 13.51
C ILE A 110 -4.13 17.87 14.51
N ALA A 111 -3.89 18.12 15.80
CA ALA A 111 -4.84 17.84 16.87
C ALA A 111 -4.94 19.05 17.80
N THR A 112 -6.17 19.48 18.08
CA THR A 112 -6.46 20.58 19.00
C THR A 112 -7.59 20.20 19.95
N VAL A 113 -7.49 20.65 21.19
CA VAL A 113 -8.53 20.57 22.20
C VAL A 113 -8.56 21.85 23.02
N ALA A 114 -9.76 22.41 23.21
CA ALA A 114 -9.99 23.59 24.01
C ALA A 114 -11.11 23.32 25.03
N LEU A 115 -11.02 23.99 26.17
CA LEU A 115 -11.99 23.89 27.25
C LEU A 115 -12.48 25.28 27.65
N HIS A 116 -13.79 25.45 27.70
CA HIS A 116 -14.47 26.63 28.20
C HIS A 116 -15.05 26.32 29.59
N GLY A 117 -14.62 27.04 30.62
CA GLY A 117 -15.00 26.81 32.02
C GLY A 117 -14.08 25.84 32.78
N ASP A 118 -14.48 25.50 34.02
CA ASP A 118 -13.68 24.65 34.91
C ASP A 118 -13.85 23.15 34.60
N GLY A 119 -12.79 22.49 34.14
CA GLY A 119 -12.86 21.09 33.74
C GLY A 119 -11.51 20.36 33.80
N PRO A 120 -11.41 19.18 33.15
CA PRO A 120 -10.19 18.39 33.14
C PRO A 120 -9.02 19.17 32.52
N PRO A 121 -7.77 18.90 32.95
CA PRO A 121 -6.60 19.57 32.41
C PRO A 121 -6.40 19.16 30.94
N VAL A 122 -6.44 20.14 30.03
CA VAL A 122 -6.13 19.93 28.61
C VAL A 122 -4.62 19.71 28.42
N PRO A 123 -4.20 18.88 27.43
CA PRO A 123 -2.79 18.75 27.04
C PRO A 123 -2.13 20.11 26.73
N GLU A 124 -0.83 20.26 26.98
CA GLU A 124 -0.12 21.50 26.67
C GLU A 124 0.03 21.66 25.14
N THR A 125 -0.10 22.90 24.65
CA THR A 125 0.19 23.23 23.26
C THR A 125 1.67 23.02 22.96
N VAL A 126 1.97 22.42 21.81
CA VAL A 126 3.33 22.25 21.31
C VAL A 126 3.49 23.15 20.09
N GLU A 127 4.62 23.84 19.94
CA GLU A 127 4.94 24.44 18.64
C GLU A 127 5.20 23.29 17.65
N LEU A 128 4.21 22.99 16.80
CA LEU A 128 4.42 22.11 15.67
C LEU A 128 5.27 22.88 14.66
N ALA A 129 6.48 22.40 14.40
CA ALA A 129 7.26 22.91 13.28
C ALA A 129 6.42 22.72 12.02
N ALA A 130 6.14 23.81 11.30
CA ALA A 130 5.42 23.80 10.03
C ALA A 130 5.93 22.63 9.19
N ARG A 131 5.02 21.72 8.80
CA ARG A 131 5.30 20.82 7.70
C ARG A 131 5.25 21.67 6.44
N ASP A 132 6.36 21.70 5.70
CA ASP A 132 6.38 22.15 4.32
C ASP A 132 5.56 21.13 3.50
N ASP A 133 4.24 21.25 3.54
CA ASP A 133 3.30 20.49 2.70
C ASP A 133 3.02 21.28 1.40
N ASP A 134 4.11 21.67 0.72
CA ASP A 134 4.14 22.40 -0.57
C ASP A 134 3.73 21.55 -1.78
N ASP A 135 2.75 20.64 -1.65
CA ASP A 135 2.41 19.70 -2.75
C ASP A 135 0.91 19.43 -2.93
N ASP A 136 0.02 20.39 -2.64
CA ASP A 136 -1.33 20.40 -3.23
C ASP A 136 -1.71 21.81 -3.67
N ASP A 137 -1.70 22.00 -4.98
CA ASP A 137 -2.06 23.20 -5.74
C ASP A 137 -3.34 23.90 -5.24
N ASP A 138 -3.23 25.20 -4.90
CA ASP A 138 -4.10 26.30 -5.36
C ASP A 138 -3.57 27.67 -4.83
N ASP A 139 -2.61 28.25 -5.56
CA ASP A 139 -2.48 29.67 -5.97
C ASP A 139 -2.73 30.89 -5.03
N ASP A 140 -2.63 30.79 -3.70
CA ASP A 140 -2.49 32.00 -2.87
C ASP A 140 -1.32 31.91 -1.86
N GLU A 141 -0.25 32.65 -2.17
CA GLU A 141 0.96 32.88 -1.35
C GLU A 141 0.67 33.66 -0.06
N HIS A 142 -0.13 33.09 0.83
CA HIS A 142 -0.19 33.53 2.22
C HIS A 142 0.75 32.66 3.04
N GLU A 143 1.87 33.26 3.48
CA GLU A 143 2.72 32.75 4.56
C GLU A 143 1.82 32.50 5.79
N HIS A 144 1.28 31.30 5.91
CA HIS A 144 0.55 30.89 7.10
C HIS A 144 1.55 30.76 8.25
N GLU A 145 1.35 31.53 9.33
CA GLU A 145 2.08 31.34 10.57
C GLU A 145 2.00 29.85 10.98
N PRO A 146 3.09 29.24 11.48
CA PRO A 146 3.08 27.85 11.92
C PRO A 146 1.95 27.64 12.91
N TRP A 147 1.06 26.68 12.60
CA TRP A 147 -0.07 26.36 13.47
C TRP A 147 0.44 25.79 14.79
N GLU A 148 0.15 26.47 15.90
CA GLU A 148 0.32 25.89 17.24
C GLU A 148 -0.67 24.73 17.39
N GLY A 149 -0.17 23.49 17.55
CA GLY A 149 -1.00 22.29 17.70
C GLY A 149 -0.54 21.45 18.89
N GLN A 150 -1.40 20.59 19.41
CA GLN A 150 -1.00 19.70 20.50
C GLN A 150 -0.43 18.39 19.96
N ASP A 151 0.31 17.65 20.79
CA ASP A 151 0.77 16.31 20.41
C ASP A 151 -0.44 15.41 20.11
N TRP A 152 -0.46 14.83 18.91
CA TRP A 152 -1.57 14.00 18.43
C TRP A 152 -1.93 12.89 19.41
N GLY A 153 -0.91 12.18 19.93
CA GLY A 153 -1.12 11.06 20.84
C GLY A 153 -1.66 11.50 22.18
N GLU A 154 -1.25 12.66 22.69
CA GLU A 154 -1.79 13.24 23.91
C GLU A 154 -3.25 13.68 23.75
N VAL A 155 -3.61 14.33 22.64
CA VAL A 155 -5.01 14.71 22.36
C VAL A 155 -5.88 13.47 22.16
N GLU A 156 -5.42 12.49 21.40
CA GLU A 156 -6.15 11.23 21.20
C GLU A 156 -6.39 10.52 22.54
N ALA A 157 -5.37 10.39 23.38
CA ALA A 157 -5.48 9.78 24.69
C ALA A 157 -6.36 10.59 25.66
N TYR A 158 -6.41 11.91 25.51
CA TYR A 158 -7.28 12.79 26.29
C TYR A 158 -8.74 12.64 25.86
N VAL A 159 -9.03 12.72 24.56
CA VAL A 159 -10.40 12.62 24.00
C VAL A 159 -10.98 11.23 24.21
N SER A 160 -10.15 10.17 24.16
CA SER A 160 -10.57 8.78 24.38
C SER A 160 -11.27 8.53 25.72
N ARG A 161 -11.05 9.40 26.71
CA ARG A 161 -11.62 9.29 28.06
C ARG A 161 -13.05 9.83 28.14
N PHE A 162 -13.51 10.54 27.12
CA PHE A 162 -14.88 11.01 27.04
C PHE A 162 -15.79 9.90 26.48
N PRO A 163 -17.07 9.85 26.89
CA PRO A 163 -18.01 8.86 26.36
C PRO A 163 -18.19 9.03 24.85
N ASP A 164 -18.34 7.91 24.12
CA ASP A 164 -18.55 7.90 22.68
C ASP A 164 -17.45 8.62 21.87
N ALA A 165 -16.21 8.64 22.38
CA ALA A 165 -15.07 9.24 21.71
C ALA A 165 -14.90 8.77 20.25
N PHE A 166 -14.56 9.73 19.37
CA PHE A 166 -14.33 9.52 17.94
C PHE A 166 -15.55 9.00 17.15
N LEU A 167 -16.75 9.10 17.69
CA LEU A 167 -17.97 8.97 16.90
C LEU A 167 -18.05 10.16 15.93
N TYR A 168 -18.40 9.90 14.67
CA TYR A 168 -18.65 10.97 13.70
C TYR A 168 -19.86 10.64 12.83
N PHE A 169 -20.45 11.67 12.23
CA PHE A 169 -21.76 11.62 11.62
C PHE A 169 -21.94 10.50 10.58
N ASN A 170 -20.91 10.19 9.77
CA ASN A 170 -20.97 9.09 8.78
C ASN A 170 -21.12 7.71 9.42
N GLN A 171 -20.57 7.51 10.63
CA GLN A 171 -20.76 6.25 11.36
C GLN A 171 -22.20 6.13 11.84
N LEU A 172 -22.84 7.25 12.23
CA LEU A 172 -24.24 7.28 12.63
C LEU A 172 -25.17 6.87 11.49
N GLN A 173 -24.87 7.29 10.25
CA GLN A 173 -25.64 6.89 9.05
C GLN A 173 -25.62 5.37 8.81
N ARG A 174 -24.65 4.65 9.39
CA ARG A 174 -24.47 3.20 9.26
C ARG A 174 -24.81 2.45 10.55
N ALA A 175 -25.13 3.16 11.63
CA ALA A 175 -25.38 2.57 12.93
C ALA A 175 -26.76 1.88 12.98
N ASP A 176 -26.86 0.83 13.79
CA ASP A 176 -28.14 0.16 14.08
C ASP A 176 -29.09 1.16 14.79
N PRO A 177 -30.40 1.18 14.49
CA PRO A 177 -31.41 1.88 15.29
C PRO A 177 -31.24 1.82 16.82
N ALA A 178 -30.78 0.69 17.38
CA ALA A 178 -30.52 0.54 18.81
C ALA A 178 -29.33 1.38 19.32
N GLN A 179 -28.34 1.65 18.47
CA GLN A 179 -27.23 2.55 18.79
C GLN A 179 -27.67 4.02 18.68
N LEU A 180 -28.59 4.29 17.74
CA LEU A 180 -29.15 5.62 17.54
C LEU A 180 -30.18 6.01 18.61
N SER A 181 -30.75 5.06 19.37
CA SER A 181 -31.80 5.35 20.36
C SER A 181 -31.31 6.22 21.53
N ASN A 182 -30.01 6.26 21.77
CA ASN A 182 -29.41 7.14 22.79
C ASN A 182 -29.09 8.54 22.26
N LEU A 183 -29.25 8.77 20.95
CA LEU A 183 -28.95 10.03 20.30
C LEU A 183 -30.25 10.78 19.98
N ALA A 184 -30.26 12.07 20.27
CA ALA A 184 -31.25 12.99 19.73
C ALA A 184 -30.66 13.69 18.51
N LEU A 185 -31.42 13.71 17.42
CA LEU A 185 -30.98 14.20 16.13
C LEU A 185 -31.68 15.52 15.81
N LEU A 186 -30.92 16.52 15.35
CA LEU A 186 -31.42 17.85 14.99
C LEU A 186 -30.91 18.24 13.59
N ARG A 187 -31.78 18.77 12.72
CA ARG A 187 -31.40 19.26 11.38
C ARG A 187 -31.76 20.73 11.28
N PHE A 188 -30.87 21.50 10.68
CA PHE A 188 -31.10 22.86 10.24
C PHE A 188 -30.99 22.96 8.73
N GLU A 189 -31.76 23.87 8.17
CA GLU A 189 -31.73 24.32 6.78
C GLU A 189 -31.54 25.84 6.77
N ASN A 190 -31.17 26.39 5.61
CA ASN A 190 -30.99 27.83 5.41
C ASN A 190 -29.98 28.44 6.40
N ILE A 191 -28.90 27.74 6.74
CA ILE A 191 -27.78 28.38 7.45
C ILE A 191 -27.29 29.52 6.56
N PRO A 192 -27.27 30.78 7.02
CA PRO A 192 -26.85 31.88 6.15
C PRO A 192 -25.34 31.89 5.98
N HIS A 193 -24.90 32.59 4.94
CA HIS A 193 -23.51 32.93 4.76
C HIS A 193 -23.02 33.86 5.88
N ARG A 194 -21.88 33.50 6.48
CA ARG A 194 -21.21 34.20 7.57
C ARG A 194 -19.73 34.39 7.20
N PRO A 195 -19.35 35.54 6.60
CA PRO A 195 -17.97 35.80 6.19
C PRO A 195 -17.00 35.62 7.37
N GLY A 196 -15.94 34.82 7.16
CA GLY A 196 -14.91 34.56 8.17
C GLY A 196 -15.27 33.50 9.22
N SER A 197 -16.46 32.90 9.17
CA SER A 197 -16.83 31.79 10.06
C SER A 197 -16.52 30.44 9.42
N GLY A 198 -15.90 29.53 10.18
CA GLY A 198 -15.69 28.14 9.74
C GLY A 198 -16.99 27.40 9.42
N TYR A 199 -18.06 27.75 10.15
CA TYR A 199 -19.41 27.17 10.02
C TYR A 199 -20.36 28.15 9.33
N SER A 200 -20.14 28.37 8.04
CA SER A 200 -20.96 29.25 7.21
C SER A 200 -21.75 28.44 6.20
N GLY A 201 -23.02 28.82 5.97
CA GLY A 201 -23.72 28.36 4.77
C GLY A 201 -23.13 28.95 3.48
N PRO A 202 -23.61 28.51 2.32
CA PRO A 202 -23.18 29.02 1.03
C PRO A 202 -23.58 30.50 0.88
N ASP A 203 -22.73 31.29 0.23
CA ASP A 203 -23.18 32.56 -0.34
C ASP A 203 -23.92 32.33 -1.68
N ASP A 204 -24.44 33.40 -2.25
CA ASP A 204 -25.17 33.36 -3.52
C ASP A 204 -24.30 32.82 -4.68
N GLU A 205 -22.98 33.03 -4.64
CA GLU A 205 -22.06 32.56 -5.68
C GLU A 205 -21.82 31.06 -5.58
N VAL A 206 -21.63 30.53 -4.36
CA VAL A 206 -21.51 29.08 -4.10
C VAL A 206 -22.82 28.38 -4.42
N LEU A 207 -23.98 28.93 -4.04
CA LEU A 207 -25.28 28.38 -4.41
C LEU A 207 -25.43 28.32 -5.94
N ALA A 208 -25.10 29.41 -6.63
CA ALA A 208 -25.14 29.45 -8.09
C ALA A 208 -24.15 28.45 -8.71
N GLN A 209 -22.96 28.28 -8.14
CA GLN A 209 -21.99 27.27 -8.57
C GLN A 209 -22.53 25.86 -8.40
N GLU A 210 -23.08 25.51 -7.23
CA GLU A 210 -23.64 24.18 -6.98
C GLU A 210 -24.86 23.90 -7.88
N GLN A 211 -25.69 24.90 -8.18
CA GLN A 211 -26.76 24.78 -9.18
C GLN A 211 -26.21 24.49 -10.58
N ARG A 212 -25.13 25.16 -11.00
CA ARG A 212 -24.48 24.87 -12.28
C ARG A 212 -23.85 23.47 -12.30
N LYS A 213 -23.23 23.02 -11.20
CA LYS A 213 -22.70 21.65 -11.06
C LYS A 213 -23.82 20.60 -11.15
N ALA A 214 -24.97 20.86 -10.51
CA ALA A 214 -26.14 20.00 -10.63
C ALA A 214 -26.65 19.95 -12.07
N ALA A 215 -26.76 21.09 -12.74
CA ALA A 215 -27.13 21.16 -14.16
C ALA A 215 -26.15 20.39 -15.06
N ALA A 216 -24.84 20.48 -14.79
CA ALA A 216 -23.83 19.68 -15.50
C ALA A 216 -24.07 18.16 -15.32
N GLY A 217 -24.40 17.73 -14.09
CA GLY A 217 -24.77 16.34 -13.80
C GLY A 217 -26.03 15.88 -14.52
N GLU A 218 -27.07 16.72 -14.58
CA GLU A 218 -28.31 16.45 -15.32
C GLU A 218 -28.06 16.33 -16.83
N LEU A 219 -27.26 17.22 -17.42
CA LEU A 219 -26.89 17.17 -18.84
C LEU A 219 -26.08 15.91 -19.17
N ALA A 220 -25.13 15.53 -18.30
CA ALA A 220 -24.38 14.29 -18.46
C ALA A 220 -25.30 13.07 -18.38
N ALA A 221 -26.24 13.02 -17.42
CA ALA A 221 -27.22 11.94 -17.31
C ALA A 221 -28.19 11.87 -18.50
N ALA A 222 -28.49 13.01 -19.11
CA ALA A 222 -29.28 13.11 -20.34
C ALA A 222 -28.48 12.78 -21.62
N LEU A 223 -27.17 12.53 -21.50
CA LEU A 223 -26.23 12.29 -22.61
C LEU A 223 -26.13 13.48 -23.59
N ASP A 224 -26.38 14.71 -23.12
CA ASP A 224 -26.29 15.92 -23.94
C ASP A 224 -24.89 16.55 -23.84
N GLY A 225 -23.92 15.93 -24.53
CA GLY A 225 -22.53 16.39 -24.51
C GLY A 225 -22.32 17.78 -25.11
N ALA A 226 -23.17 18.21 -26.04
CA ALA A 226 -23.06 19.54 -26.66
C ALA A 226 -23.48 20.64 -25.68
N ALA A 227 -24.64 20.48 -25.02
CA ALA A 227 -25.08 21.41 -23.99
C ALA A 227 -24.14 21.40 -22.78
N LEU A 228 -23.58 20.23 -22.42
CA LEU A 228 -22.59 20.12 -21.34
C LEU A 228 -21.31 20.92 -21.66
N ARG A 229 -20.81 20.82 -22.90
CA ARG A 229 -19.65 21.61 -23.36
C ARG A 229 -19.95 23.10 -23.34
N GLU A 230 -21.10 23.52 -23.85
CA GLU A 230 -21.54 24.92 -23.82
C GLU A 230 -21.61 25.46 -22.38
N LEU A 231 -22.12 24.65 -21.43
CA LEU A 231 -22.16 25.02 -20.02
C LEU A 231 -20.75 25.24 -19.45
N VAL A 232 -19.78 24.37 -19.78
CA VAL A 232 -18.38 24.53 -19.33
C VAL A 232 -17.72 25.76 -19.97
N GLU A 233 -18.00 26.05 -21.24
CA GLU A 233 -17.49 27.24 -21.93
C GLU A 233 -18.03 28.53 -21.29
N GLN A 234 -19.29 28.53 -20.85
CA GLN A 234 -19.91 29.66 -20.15
C GLN A 234 -19.46 29.76 -18.69
N HIS A 235 -19.19 28.62 -18.05
CA HIS A 235 -18.91 28.50 -16.62
C HIS A 235 -17.75 27.52 -16.37
N PRO A 236 -16.49 27.95 -16.53
CA PRO A 236 -15.32 27.08 -16.36
C PRO A 236 -15.23 26.41 -14.98
N ASP A 237 -15.84 27.01 -13.96
CA ASP A 237 -15.90 26.49 -12.59
C ASP A 237 -16.67 25.17 -12.43
N VAL A 238 -17.44 24.75 -13.45
CA VAL A 238 -18.14 23.45 -13.44
C VAL A 238 -17.42 22.33 -14.18
N VAL A 239 -16.23 22.59 -14.74
CA VAL A 239 -15.50 21.62 -15.58
C VAL A 239 -15.31 20.27 -14.86
N PHE A 240 -14.97 20.27 -13.58
CA PHE A 240 -14.79 19.03 -12.81
C PHE A 240 -16.09 18.24 -12.67
N ALA A 241 -17.21 18.90 -12.36
CA ALA A 241 -18.51 18.23 -12.24
C ALA A 241 -18.98 17.66 -13.59
N ALA A 242 -18.79 18.42 -14.68
CA ALA A 242 -19.07 17.96 -16.03
C ALA A 242 -18.23 16.72 -16.40
N MET A 243 -16.91 16.78 -16.14
CA MET A 243 -16.00 15.67 -16.41
C MET A 243 -16.27 14.45 -15.53
N ASP A 244 -16.65 14.63 -14.27
CA ASP A 244 -17.10 13.55 -13.39
C ASP A 244 -18.39 12.91 -13.92
N GLY A 245 -19.35 13.70 -14.40
CA GLY A 245 -20.57 13.19 -15.02
C GLY A 245 -20.29 12.26 -16.19
N VAL A 246 -19.42 12.65 -17.13
CA VAL A 246 -19.07 11.80 -18.28
C VAL A 246 -18.17 10.61 -17.94
N ALA A 247 -17.42 10.67 -16.83
CA ALA A 247 -16.53 9.59 -16.39
C ALA A 247 -17.27 8.28 -16.06
N TRP A 248 -18.54 8.39 -15.65
CA TRP A 248 -19.39 7.27 -15.24
C TRP A 248 -20.27 6.71 -16.35
N LEU A 249 -20.27 7.36 -17.52
CA LEU A 249 -21.01 6.89 -18.69
C LEU A 249 -20.37 5.62 -19.26
N ASP A 250 -21.18 4.73 -19.85
CA ASP A 250 -20.68 3.51 -20.50
C ASP A 250 -20.31 3.80 -21.97
N PRO A 251 -19.03 3.78 -22.36
CA PRO A 251 -18.64 4.08 -23.73
C PRO A 251 -19.04 2.96 -24.71
N ALA A 252 -19.53 1.80 -24.26
CA ALA A 252 -20.14 0.83 -25.15
C ALA A 252 -21.48 1.32 -25.73
N ASP A 253 -22.22 2.16 -25.00
CA ASP A 253 -23.42 2.83 -25.49
C ASP A 253 -23.05 3.97 -26.45
N ALA A 254 -23.69 4.00 -27.62
CA ALA A 254 -23.31 4.95 -28.67
C ALA A 254 -23.61 6.41 -28.31
N SER A 255 -24.75 6.68 -27.67
CA SER A 255 -25.14 8.03 -27.26
C SER A 255 -24.27 8.52 -26.10
N ALA A 256 -23.97 7.64 -25.15
CA ALA A 256 -23.07 7.94 -24.06
C ALA A 256 -21.65 8.20 -24.56
N ARG A 257 -21.18 7.43 -25.55
CA ARG A 257 -19.88 7.64 -26.19
C ARG A 257 -19.83 8.97 -26.96
N GLU A 258 -20.88 9.34 -27.68
CA GLU A 258 -20.98 10.65 -28.32
C GLU A 258 -20.87 11.79 -27.29
N ALA A 259 -21.57 11.68 -26.16
CA ALA A 259 -21.49 12.66 -25.07
C ALA A 259 -20.08 12.75 -24.45
N ILE A 260 -19.41 11.62 -24.23
CA ILE A 260 -18.01 11.57 -23.75
C ILE A 260 -17.10 12.29 -24.75
N LEU A 261 -17.21 11.98 -26.04
CA LEU A 261 -16.33 12.54 -27.07
C LEU A 261 -16.58 14.02 -27.34
N ALA A 262 -17.79 14.52 -27.14
CA ALA A 262 -18.09 15.95 -27.19
C ALA A 262 -17.25 16.77 -26.18
N MET A 263 -16.88 16.16 -25.05
CA MET A 263 -16.04 16.74 -23.99
C MET A 263 -14.54 16.50 -24.17
N ALA A 264 -14.10 15.88 -25.27
CA ALA A 264 -12.71 15.44 -25.41
C ALA A 264 -11.69 16.59 -25.39
N ASP A 265 -11.95 17.70 -26.08
CA ASP A 265 -11.03 18.85 -26.08
C ASP A 265 -10.85 19.44 -24.67
N VAL A 266 -11.95 19.58 -23.93
CA VAL A 266 -11.96 20.09 -22.55
C VAL A 266 -11.16 19.17 -21.63
N GLY A 267 -11.40 17.86 -21.71
CA GLY A 267 -10.68 16.88 -20.90
C GLY A 267 -9.19 16.82 -21.24
N ILE A 268 -8.81 16.92 -22.52
CA ILE A 268 -7.41 16.96 -22.98
C ILE A 268 -6.70 18.21 -22.45
N GLU A 269 -7.31 19.39 -22.61
CA GLU A 269 -6.74 20.66 -22.16
C GLU A 269 -6.51 20.69 -20.65
N ARG A 270 -7.43 20.10 -19.87
CA ARG A 270 -7.39 20.10 -18.40
C ARG A 270 -6.75 18.85 -17.79
N GLY A 271 -6.37 17.86 -18.60
CA GLY A 271 -5.82 16.60 -18.12
C GLY A 271 -6.82 15.73 -17.33
N LEU A 272 -8.12 15.84 -17.63
CA LEU A 272 -9.20 15.21 -16.86
C LEU A 272 -9.78 14.00 -17.59
N LYS A 273 -9.94 12.88 -16.85
CA LYS A 273 -10.63 11.64 -17.29
C LYS A 273 -10.12 11.12 -18.63
N LEU A 274 -8.81 11.28 -18.85
CA LEU A 274 -8.17 10.93 -20.12
C LEU A 274 -8.32 9.43 -20.44
N ASP A 275 -8.46 8.56 -19.44
CA ASP A 275 -8.71 7.13 -19.64
C ASP A 275 -10.07 6.84 -20.27
N GLN A 276 -11.11 7.55 -19.83
CA GLN A 276 -12.47 7.41 -20.34
C GLN A 276 -12.60 7.95 -21.76
N LEU A 277 -11.96 9.09 -22.03
CA LEU A 277 -11.86 9.65 -23.37
C LEU A 277 -11.12 8.70 -24.31
N ALA A 278 -10.00 8.12 -23.86
CA ALA A 278 -9.24 7.15 -24.64
C ALA A 278 -10.08 5.90 -24.94
N HIS A 279 -10.83 5.39 -23.95
CA HIS A 279 -11.72 4.25 -24.13
C HIS A 279 -12.78 4.52 -25.21
N ALA A 280 -13.47 5.66 -25.13
CA ALA A 280 -14.45 6.08 -26.13
C ALA A 280 -13.83 6.23 -27.54
N ALA A 281 -12.69 6.93 -27.65
CA ALA A 281 -12.01 7.17 -28.92
C ALA A 281 -11.55 5.85 -29.58
N ALA A 282 -11.09 4.88 -28.78
CA ALA A 282 -10.67 3.57 -29.27
C ALA A 282 -11.82 2.75 -29.86
N ILE A 283 -13.02 2.83 -29.25
CA ILE A 283 -14.24 2.19 -29.75
C ILE A 283 -14.67 2.81 -31.08
N GLU A 284 -14.67 4.14 -31.19
CA GLU A 284 -14.93 4.84 -32.46
C GLU A 284 -13.84 4.62 -33.52
N GLY A 285 -12.64 4.25 -33.09
CA GLY A 285 -11.49 4.09 -33.98
C GLY A 285 -10.88 5.41 -34.43
N ASP A 286 -11.01 6.46 -33.61
CA ASP A 286 -10.37 7.75 -33.84
C ASP A 286 -8.92 7.74 -33.31
N ASP A 287 -8.02 7.23 -34.14
CA ASP A 287 -6.60 7.14 -33.83
C ASP A 287 -5.94 8.52 -33.62
N ALA A 288 -6.41 9.57 -34.30
CA ALA A 288 -5.86 10.91 -34.14
C ALA A 288 -6.24 11.53 -32.79
N LEU A 289 -7.48 11.34 -32.35
CA LEU A 289 -7.90 11.76 -31.01
C LEU A 289 -7.18 10.96 -29.92
N LEU A 290 -7.01 9.65 -30.10
CA LEU A 290 -6.21 8.83 -29.19
C LEU A 290 -4.80 9.39 -29.03
N ASP A 291 -4.11 9.72 -30.12
CA ASP A 291 -2.75 10.24 -30.05
C ASP A 291 -2.68 11.58 -29.29
N ARG A 292 -3.68 12.46 -29.48
CA ARG A 292 -3.81 13.72 -28.71
C ARG A 292 -4.03 13.46 -27.21
N ILE A 293 -4.89 12.50 -26.87
CA ILE A 293 -5.19 12.14 -25.49
C ILE A 293 -3.92 11.61 -24.80
N PHE A 294 -3.20 10.69 -25.45
CA PHE A 294 -1.96 10.13 -24.90
C PHE A 294 -0.84 11.17 -24.79
N ALA A 295 -0.78 12.14 -25.70
CA ALA A 295 0.17 13.25 -25.61
C ALA A 295 -0.11 14.19 -24.41
N ALA A 296 -1.37 14.29 -23.96
CA ALA A 296 -1.76 15.08 -22.80
C ALA A 296 -1.63 14.34 -21.46
N MET A 297 -1.45 13.02 -21.48
CA MET A 297 -1.26 12.23 -20.26
C MET A 297 0.16 12.42 -19.70
N SER A 298 0.27 13.16 -18.60
CA SER A 298 1.52 13.35 -17.85
C SER A 298 1.62 12.48 -16.59
N ALA A 299 0.48 12.03 -16.05
CA ALA A 299 0.41 11.31 -14.77
C ALA A 299 0.43 9.79 -14.93
N GLY A 300 1.19 9.12 -14.05
CA GLY A 300 1.29 7.66 -13.97
C GLY A 300 -0.06 6.93 -13.81
N TYR A 301 -1.00 7.57 -13.13
CA TYR A 301 -2.31 7.04 -12.78
C TYR A 301 -3.20 6.73 -14.01
N TRP A 302 -3.24 7.63 -14.99
CA TRP A 302 -4.07 7.48 -16.20
C TRP A 302 -3.68 6.25 -17.01
N TRP A 303 -2.38 5.92 -17.04
CA TRP A 303 -1.88 4.76 -17.74
C TRP A 303 -2.43 3.45 -17.20
N GLY A 304 -2.46 3.29 -15.87
CA GLY A 304 -3.02 2.11 -15.24
C GLY A 304 -4.52 1.96 -15.51
N LEU A 305 -5.25 3.08 -15.54
CA LEU A 305 -6.66 3.07 -15.92
C LEU A 305 -6.85 2.65 -17.38
N CYS A 306 -6.09 3.20 -18.33
CA CYS A 306 -6.13 2.79 -19.74
C CYS A 306 -5.81 1.30 -19.93
N GLU A 307 -4.85 0.74 -19.20
CA GLU A 307 -4.57 -0.70 -19.20
C GLU A 307 -5.78 -1.52 -18.74
N SER A 308 -6.44 -1.07 -17.67
CA SER A 308 -7.67 -1.70 -17.17
C SER A 308 -8.81 -1.62 -18.19
N ARG A 309 -8.98 -0.48 -18.87
CA ARG A 309 -9.99 -0.32 -19.94
C ARG A 309 -9.70 -1.23 -21.13
N ALA A 310 -8.45 -1.28 -21.58
CA ALA A 310 -8.05 -2.16 -22.67
C ALA A 310 -8.27 -3.64 -22.33
N HIS A 311 -8.00 -4.07 -21.10
CA HIS A 311 -8.32 -5.41 -20.64
C HIS A 311 -9.84 -5.67 -20.65
N GLY A 312 -10.66 -4.72 -20.17
CA GLY A 312 -12.11 -4.81 -20.25
C GLY A 312 -12.63 -4.97 -21.68
N LEU A 313 -12.04 -4.26 -22.63
CA LEU A 313 -12.35 -4.40 -24.06
C LEU A 313 -11.98 -5.78 -24.63
N LEU A 314 -10.85 -6.37 -24.21
CA LEU A 314 -10.48 -7.74 -24.58
C LEU A 314 -11.51 -8.75 -24.08
N VAL A 315 -11.92 -8.64 -22.81
CA VAL A 315 -12.95 -9.51 -22.21
C VAL A 315 -14.30 -9.35 -22.91
N ALA A 316 -14.65 -8.14 -23.34
CA ALA A 316 -15.86 -7.86 -24.11
C ALA A 316 -15.76 -8.21 -25.61
N ALA A 317 -14.67 -8.87 -26.03
CA ALA A 317 -14.37 -9.22 -27.42
C ALA A 317 -14.29 -8.02 -28.40
N ASN A 318 -14.08 -6.80 -27.89
CA ASN A 318 -13.82 -5.61 -28.70
C ASN A 318 -12.31 -5.47 -28.96
N HIS A 319 -11.75 -6.47 -29.66
CA HIS A 319 -10.30 -6.62 -29.84
C HIS A 319 -9.68 -5.44 -30.60
N SER A 320 -10.41 -4.84 -31.55
CA SER A 320 -9.95 -3.69 -32.32
C SER A 320 -9.70 -2.46 -31.44
N ALA A 321 -10.67 -2.11 -30.58
CA ALA A 321 -10.51 -1.00 -29.65
C ALA A 321 -9.41 -1.29 -28.61
N ALA A 322 -9.37 -2.52 -28.08
CA ALA A 322 -8.32 -2.93 -27.15
C ALA A 322 -6.92 -2.78 -27.77
N PHE A 323 -6.73 -3.28 -29.00
CA PHE A 323 -5.47 -3.19 -29.72
C PHE A 323 -5.02 -1.74 -29.90
N ARG A 324 -5.94 -0.82 -30.28
CA ARG A 324 -5.62 0.60 -30.44
C ARG A 324 -5.09 1.24 -29.16
N LEU A 325 -5.72 0.97 -28.02
CA LEU A 325 -5.24 1.44 -26.72
C LEU A 325 -3.89 0.83 -26.35
N LEU A 326 -3.79 -0.49 -26.47
CA LEU A 326 -2.58 -1.21 -26.09
C LEU A 326 -1.39 -0.81 -26.94
N ARG A 327 -1.57 -0.53 -28.23
CA ARG A 327 -0.52 0.00 -29.11
C ARG A 327 0.10 1.28 -28.54
N ARG A 328 -0.71 2.28 -28.14
CA ARG A 328 -0.17 3.52 -27.54
C ARG A 328 0.43 3.28 -26.15
N LEU A 329 -0.12 2.33 -25.39
CA LEU A 329 0.46 1.95 -24.11
C LEU A 329 1.84 1.30 -24.27
N VAL A 330 2.07 0.49 -25.31
CA VAL A 330 3.36 -0.17 -25.56
C VAL A 330 4.38 0.70 -26.27
N ASP A 331 3.95 1.66 -27.09
CA ASP A 331 4.83 2.57 -27.85
C ASP A 331 5.52 3.64 -27.00
N ARG A 332 5.18 3.73 -25.72
CA ARG A 332 5.82 4.67 -24.79
C ARG A 332 7.24 4.25 -24.43
N ASP A 333 8.01 5.20 -23.92
CA ASP A 333 9.23 4.89 -23.18
C ASP A 333 8.91 4.14 -21.89
N GLY A 334 9.31 2.87 -21.82
CA GLY A 334 9.13 2.02 -20.64
C GLY A 334 7.69 1.57 -20.42
N PRO A 335 7.09 0.79 -21.33
CA PRO A 335 5.75 0.25 -21.16
C PRO A 335 5.65 -0.67 -19.94
N SER A 336 4.48 -0.74 -19.32
CA SER A 336 4.29 -1.63 -18.18
C SER A 336 4.26 -3.11 -18.63
N LEU A 337 4.60 -4.00 -17.70
CA LEU A 337 4.50 -5.45 -17.94
C LEU A 337 3.06 -5.91 -18.22
N THR A 338 2.08 -5.18 -17.70
CA THR A 338 0.65 -5.45 -17.94
C THR A 338 0.26 -5.05 -19.36
N ALA A 339 0.71 -3.87 -19.82
CA ALA A 339 0.48 -3.41 -21.19
C ALA A 339 1.10 -4.37 -22.21
N LEU A 340 2.37 -4.78 -22.02
CA LEU A 340 3.04 -5.74 -22.91
C LEU A 340 2.32 -7.10 -22.93
N ASN A 341 1.91 -7.62 -21.77
CA ASN A 341 1.15 -8.87 -21.66
C ASN A 341 -0.19 -8.80 -22.40
N ASN A 342 -0.96 -7.74 -22.17
CA ASN A 342 -2.27 -7.57 -22.77
C ASN A 342 -2.15 -7.29 -24.27
N PHE A 343 -1.09 -6.62 -24.72
CA PHE A 343 -0.80 -6.42 -26.13
C PHE A 343 -0.49 -7.75 -26.84
N ALA A 344 0.35 -8.61 -26.24
CA ALA A 344 0.59 -9.95 -26.76
C ALA A 344 -0.72 -10.77 -26.85
N HIS A 345 -1.60 -10.67 -25.85
CA HIS A 345 -2.92 -11.29 -25.91
C HIS A 345 -3.78 -10.72 -27.05
N ALA A 346 -3.80 -9.39 -27.21
CA ALA A 346 -4.54 -8.73 -28.29
C ALA A 346 -4.07 -9.18 -29.68
N LEU A 347 -2.75 -9.34 -29.88
CA LEU A 347 -2.19 -9.85 -31.13
C LEU A 347 -2.69 -11.26 -31.48
N ALA A 348 -2.95 -12.11 -30.48
CA ALA A 348 -3.49 -13.45 -30.69
C ALA A 348 -4.95 -13.46 -31.17
N VAL A 349 -5.68 -12.35 -31.05
CA VAL A 349 -7.14 -12.31 -31.33
C VAL A 349 -7.60 -11.19 -32.27
N VAL A 350 -6.75 -10.22 -32.58
CA VAL A 350 -7.08 -9.04 -33.42
C VAL A 350 -7.11 -9.38 -34.91
N ASP A 351 -7.93 -8.65 -35.68
CA ASP A 351 -8.01 -8.76 -37.14
C ASP A 351 -6.66 -8.39 -37.81
N GLU A 352 -6.25 -9.17 -38.81
CA GLU A 352 -5.03 -8.95 -39.61
C GLU A 352 -4.97 -7.56 -40.26
N ALA A 353 -6.13 -6.96 -40.55
CA ALA A 353 -6.19 -5.61 -41.12
C ALA A 353 -5.55 -4.55 -40.22
N LEU A 354 -5.64 -4.70 -38.89
CA LEU A 354 -5.04 -3.79 -37.91
C LEU A 354 -3.54 -4.00 -37.71
N LEU A 355 -3.01 -5.15 -38.16
CA LEU A 355 -1.57 -5.45 -38.07
C LEU A 355 -0.79 -4.86 -39.25
N ARG A 356 -1.46 -4.40 -40.31
CA ARG A 356 -0.78 -3.88 -41.50
C ARG A 356 0.01 -2.62 -41.17
N GLY A 357 1.32 -2.66 -41.44
CA GLY A 357 2.23 -1.53 -41.19
C GLY A 357 2.70 -1.41 -39.75
N VAL A 358 2.31 -2.34 -38.87
CA VAL A 358 2.85 -2.46 -37.51
C VAL A 358 4.05 -3.41 -37.56
N ASP A 359 5.18 -2.99 -37.00
CA ASP A 359 6.31 -3.90 -36.75
C ASP A 359 5.98 -4.77 -35.53
N VAL A 360 5.27 -5.87 -35.78
CA VAL A 360 4.81 -6.79 -34.73
C VAL A 360 6.01 -7.51 -34.09
N ASP A 361 7.07 -7.77 -34.85
CA ASP A 361 8.23 -8.50 -34.35
C ASP A 361 8.98 -7.70 -33.28
N GLU A 362 9.22 -6.40 -33.50
CA GLU A 362 9.86 -5.52 -32.50
C GLU A 362 9.10 -5.52 -31.16
N LEU A 363 7.76 -5.51 -31.21
CA LEU A 363 6.92 -5.49 -30.01
C LEU A 363 6.89 -6.83 -29.29
N LEU A 364 6.83 -7.93 -30.05
CA LEU A 364 6.91 -9.27 -29.48
C LEU A 364 8.28 -9.53 -28.87
N ASP A 365 9.36 -8.98 -29.44
CA ASP A 365 10.71 -9.04 -28.87
C ASP A 365 10.79 -8.25 -27.56
N ALA A 366 10.18 -7.06 -27.49
CA ALA A 366 10.09 -6.29 -26.25
C ALA A 366 9.29 -7.04 -25.17
N ALA A 367 8.17 -7.67 -25.55
CA ALA A 367 7.39 -8.52 -24.65
C ALA A 367 8.19 -9.74 -24.16
N GLU A 368 8.91 -10.43 -25.05
CA GLU A 368 9.77 -11.56 -24.71
C GLU A 368 10.85 -11.18 -23.68
N GLN A 369 11.51 -10.03 -23.86
CA GLN A 369 12.50 -9.51 -22.91
C GLN A 369 11.89 -9.20 -21.53
N ALA A 370 10.62 -8.81 -21.50
CA ALA A 370 9.87 -8.55 -20.27
C ALA A 370 9.31 -9.83 -19.61
N GLY A 371 9.24 -10.94 -20.36
CA GLY A 371 8.69 -12.23 -19.93
C GLY A 371 9.19 -12.75 -18.58
N PRO A 372 10.49 -12.68 -18.24
CA PRO A 372 10.98 -13.10 -16.93
C PRO A 372 10.29 -12.40 -15.75
N GLN A 373 9.97 -11.11 -15.93
CA GLN A 373 9.34 -10.28 -14.90
C GLN A 373 7.84 -10.59 -14.78
N ASN A 374 7.17 -10.87 -15.91
CA ASN A 374 5.78 -11.27 -15.95
C ASN A 374 5.59 -12.49 -16.87
N VAL A 375 5.60 -13.69 -16.26
CA VAL A 375 5.66 -14.94 -17.00
C VAL A 375 4.38 -15.27 -17.77
N ALA A 376 3.26 -14.62 -17.41
CA ALA A 376 2.04 -14.69 -18.23
C ALA A 376 2.25 -14.15 -19.65
N ILE A 377 3.24 -13.27 -19.85
CA ILE A 377 3.61 -12.78 -21.19
C ILE A 377 4.02 -13.94 -22.08
N TYR A 378 4.79 -14.91 -21.59
CA TYR A 378 5.27 -16.02 -22.41
C TYR A 378 4.12 -16.87 -22.97
N HIS A 379 3.07 -17.10 -22.19
CA HIS A 379 1.86 -17.77 -22.67
C HIS A 379 1.21 -17.01 -23.83
N ASN A 380 0.91 -15.73 -23.61
CA ASN A 380 0.26 -14.89 -24.63
C ASN A 380 1.15 -14.68 -25.87
N LEU A 381 2.47 -14.59 -25.66
CA LEU A 381 3.47 -14.52 -26.71
C LEU A 381 3.50 -15.80 -27.55
N ALA A 382 3.41 -16.97 -26.93
CA ALA A 382 3.32 -18.25 -27.64
C ALA A 382 2.06 -18.29 -28.53
N CYS A 383 0.89 -17.93 -28.00
CA CYS A 383 -0.36 -17.89 -28.77
C CYS A 383 -0.27 -16.89 -29.94
N ALA A 384 0.24 -15.68 -29.70
CA ALA A 384 0.44 -14.68 -30.75
C ALA A 384 1.38 -15.19 -31.85
N ARG A 385 2.49 -15.84 -31.49
CA ARG A 385 3.46 -16.38 -32.45
C ARG A 385 2.90 -17.54 -33.26
N VAL A 386 2.09 -18.42 -32.66
CA VAL A 386 1.39 -19.47 -33.43
C VAL A 386 0.46 -18.86 -34.47
N ARG A 387 -0.35 -17.86 -34.08
CA ARG A 387 -1.24 -17.15 -35.01
C ARG A 387 -0.48 -16.52 -36.18
N LEU A 388 0.71 -15.98 -35.92
CA LEU A 388 1.59 -15.37 -36.93
C LEU A 388 2.41 -16.41 -37.74
N GLY A 389 2.23 -17.72 -37.49
CA GLY A 389 2.96 -18.79 -38.18
C GLY A 389 4.42 -18.95 -37.74
N GLN A 390 4.83 -18.31 -36.63
CA GLN A 390 6.18 -18.32 -36.10
C GLN A 390 6.41 -19.47 -35.11
N LEU A 391 6.19 -20.71 -35.56
CA LEU A 391 6.09 -21.89 -34.67
C LEU A 391 7.34 -22.13 -33.79
N GLU A 392 8.54 -21.99 -34.33
CA GLU A 392 9.79 -22.17 -33.54
C GLU A 392 9.91 -21.12 -32.43
N ARG A 393 9.60 -19.86 -32.73
CA ARG A 393 9.62 -18.79 -31.71
C ARG A 393 8.50 -18.99 -30.68
N ALA A 394 7.38 -19.59 -31.07
CA ALA A 394 6.30 -19.92 -30.14
C ALA A 394 6.77 -21.02 -29.15
N ILE A 395 7.53 -22.01 -29.63
CA ILE A 395 8.16 -23.02 -28.76
C ILE A 395 9.15 -22.35 -27.79
N ASP A 396 9.98 -21.41 -28.26
CA ASP A 396 10.90 -20.67 -27.38
C ASP A 396 10.13 -19.92 -26.26
N ALA A 397 8.95 -19.38 -26.57
CA ALA A 397 8.09 -18.75 -25.56
C ALA A 397 7.49 -19.78 -24.58
N VAL A 398 7.10 -20.98 -25.04
CA VAL A 398 6.67 -22.09 -24.17
C VAL A 398 7.81 -22.52 -23.23
N GLU A 399 9.02 -22.70 -23.76
CA GLU A 399 10.21 -23.01 -22.98
C GLU A 399 10.48 -21.90 -21.96
N GLY A 400 10.32 -20.63 -22.33
CA GLY A 400 10.34 -19.48 -21.43
C GLY A 400 9.30 -19.56 -20.31
N ALA A 401 8.04 -19.85 -20.64
CA ALA A 401 6.96 -19.98 -19.65
C ALA A 401 7.28 -21.06 -18.61
N VAL A 402 7.73 -22.25 -19.07
CA VAL A 402 8.10 -23.35 -18.17
C VAL A 402 9.32 -22.96 -17.33
N ARG A 403 10.37 -22.47 -17.98
CA ARG A 403 11.62 -22.06 -17.33
C ARG A 403 11.34 -21.09 -16.19
N TRP A 404 10.48 -20.11 -16.41
CA TRP A 404 10.22 -19.05 -15.44
C TRP A 404 9.07 -19.35 -14.46
N GLY A 405 8.54 -20.58 -14.45
CA GLY A 405 7.55 -21.02 -13.48
C GLY A 405 6.17 -20.41 -13.71
N TYR A 406 5.66 -20.47 -14.94
CA TYR A 406 4.26 -20.14 -15.20
C TYR A 406 3.37 -21.01 -14.30
N HIS A 407 2.35 -20.44 -13.70
CA HIS A 407 1.54 -21.16 -12.71
C HIS A 407 0.52 -22.10 -13.37
N ASP A 408 0.08 -21.76 -14.58
CA ASP A 408 -0.94 -22.50 -15.34
C ASP A 408 -0.33 -23.34 -16.46
N ILE A 409 0.78 -24.04 -16.17
CA ILE A 409 1.52 -24.85 -17.16
C ILE A 409 0.69 -25.97 -17.77
N GLU A 410 -0.14 -26.64 -16.98
CA GLU A 410 -1.01 -27.70 -17.49
C GLU A 410 -2.05 -27.14 -18.46
N ARG A 411 -2.64 -25.98 -18.13
CA ARG A 411 -3.55 -25.28 -19.05
C ARG A 411 -2.84 -24.86 -20.34
N MET A 412 -1.60 -24.37 -20.25
CA MET A 412 -0.80 -24.01 -21.42
C MET A 412 -0.51 -25.23 -22.31
N ARG A 413 -0.24 -26.41 -21.73
CA ARG A 413 -0.03 -27.64 -22.48
C ARG A 413 -1.28 -28.04 -23.30
N GLU A 414 -2.45 -27.79 -22.73
CA GLU A 414 -3.75 -28.14 -23.30
C GLU A 414 -4.40 -27.01 -24.11
N ASP A 415 -3.76 -25.85 -24.23
CA ASP A 415 -4.32 -24.70 -24.94
C ASP A 415 -4.48 -25.00 -26.44
N ASP A 416 -5.69 -24.78 -26.96
CA ASP A 416 -6.05 -25.03 -28.35
C ASP A 416 -5.33 -24.08 -29.31
N ASP A 417 -4.99 -22.85 -28.87
CA ASP A 417 -4.21 -21.91 -29.67
C ASP A 417 -2.77 -22.41 -29.88
N LEU A 418 -2.30 -23.33 -29.02
CA LEU A 418 -0.97 -23.96 -29.11
C LEU A 418 -1.01 -25.36 -29.74
N ALA A 419 -2.18 -25.82 -30.23
CA ALA A 419 -2.32 -27.14 -30.85
C ALA A 419 -1.28 -27.43 -31.97
N PRO A 420 -0.92 -26.46 -32.85
CA PRO A 420 0.11 -26.69 -33.88
C PRO A 420 1.50 -27.05 -33.33
N LEU A 421 1.80 -26.75 -32.06
CA LEU A 421 3.10 -27.03 -31.45
C LEU A 421 3.24 -28.45 -30.91
N ARG A 422 2.12 -29.15 -30.66
CA ARG A 422 2.08 -30.44 -29.95
C ARG A 422 2.81 -31.58 -30.67
N GLU A 423 2.98 -31.47 -31.99
CA GLU A 423 3.74 -32.45 -32.79
C GLU A 423 5.26 -32.25 -32.65
N SER A 424 5.72 -31.12 -32.11
CA SER A 424 7.14 -30.84 -31.92
C SER A 424 7.70 -31.60 -30.71
N PRO A 425 8.78 -32.39 -30.86
CA PRO A 425 9.47 -33.00 -29.73
C PRO A 425 9.98 -31.98 -28.70
N ARG A 426 10.32 -30.75 -29.13
CA ARG A 426 10.75 -29.67 -28.22
C ARG A 426 9.61 -29.21 -27.32
N PHE A 427 8.39 -29.11 -27.86
CA PHE A 427 7.22 -28.73 -27.08
C PHE A 427 6.95 -29.74 -25.96
N ALA A 428 6.96 -31.05 -26.27
CA ALA A 428 6.83 -32.09 -25.25
C ALA A 428 7.97 -32.02 -24.21
N ALA A 429 9.22 -31.93 -24.68
CA ALA A 429 10.39 -31.88 -23.81
C ALA A 429 10.40 -30.66 -22.87
N ALA A 430 9.84 -29.52 -23.30
CA ALA A 430 9.74 -28.32 -22.47
C ALA A 430 9.01 -28.57 -21.15
N PHE A 431 8.08 -29.53 -21.11
CA PHE A 431 7.32 -29.88 -19.91
C PHE A 431 7.89 -31.05 -19.11
N GLU A 432 8.81 -31.84 -19.68
CA GLU A 432 9.32 -33.08 -19.06
C GLU A 432 10.50 -32.85 -18.10
N GLY A 433 11.20 -31.72 -18.21
CA GLY A 433 12.33 -31.39 -17.34
C GLY A 433 12.36 -29.89 -17.06
N GLY A 434 12.07 -29.50 -15.82
CA GLY A 434 12.16 -28.10 -15.40
C GLY A 434 13.50 -27.50 -15.82
N LEU A 435 13.46 -26.47 -16.65
CA LEU A 435 14.66 -25.80 -17.15
C LEU A 435 15.37 -25.11 -15.98
N ALA A 436 16.67 -25.35 -15.84
CA ALA A 436 17.47 -24.70 -14.81
C ALA A 436 17.47 -23.17 -15.01
N ILE A 437 17.25 -22.42 -13.93
CA ILE A 437 17.40 -20.97 -13.91
C ILE A 437 18.71 -20.61 -13.20
N ALA A 438 19.53 -19.78 -13.83
CA ALA A 438 20.65 -19.16 -13.13
C ALA A 438 20.13 -18.01 -12.27
N LEU A 439 20.64 -17.87 -11.06
CA LEU A 439 20.25 -16.77 -10.16
C LEU A 439 20.46 -15.38 -10.78
N ASP A 440 21.47 -15.21 -11.63
CA ASP A 440 21.71 -13.95 -12.33
C ASP A 440 20.61 -13.59 -13.34
N ASP A 441 19.89 -14.58 -13.86
CA ASP A 441 18.74 -14.34 -14.72
C ASP A 441 17.60 -13.66 -13.93
N LEU A 442 17.49 -13.91 -12.62
CA LEU A 442 16.45 -13.34 -11.77
C LEU A 442 16.67 -11.85 -11.43
N VAL A 443 17.75 -11.24 -11.93
CA VAL A 443 18.01 -9.80 -11.73
C VAL A 443 17.04 -8.98 -12.57
N THR A 444 16.11 -8.33 -11.89
CA THR A 444 15.10 -7.48 -12.50
C THR A 444 15.62 -6.06 -12.66
N ARG A 445 15.49 -5.52 -13.88
CA ARG A 445 15.92 -4.16 -14.22
C ARG A 445 14.77 -3.37 -14.82
N ARG A 446 14.79 -2.05 -14.62
CA ARG A 446 13.81 -1.11 -15.19
C ARG A 446 14.54 0.12 -15.71
N SER A 447 14.13 0.60 -16.88
CA SER A 447 14.57 1.90 -17.38
C SER A 447 13.76 3.00 -16.68
N GLU A 448 14.45 3.93 -16.04
CA GLU A 448 13.88 5.15 -15.47
C GLU A 448 14.70 6.35 -15.93
N ARG A 449 14.08 7.27 -16.67
CA ARG A 449 14.73 8.48 -17.22
C ARG A 449 16.02 8.17 -17.99
N GLY A 450 16.00 7.07 -18.77
CA GLY A 450 17.14 6.60 -19.56
C GLY A 450 18.20 5.80 -18.80
N ASN A 451 18.07 5.66 -17.47
CA ASN A 451 18.97 4.84 -16.67
C ASN A 451 18.38 3.45 -16.44
N LEU A 452 19.17 2.41 -16.70
CA LEU A 452 18.78 1.04 -16.40
C LEU A 452 19.11 0.72 -14.94
N LEU A 453 18.09 0.77 -14.08
CA LEU A 453 18.23 0.54 -12.64
C LEU A 453 17.95 -0.92 -12.29
N VAL A 454 18.72 -1.48 -11.35
CA VAL A 454 18.40 -2.77 -10.73
C VAL A 454 17.27 -2.57 -9.71
N ILE A 455 16.14 -3.23 -9.94
CA ILE A 455 14.95 -3.11 -9.10
C ILE A 455 14.88 -4.25 -8.08
N ALA A 456 15.27 -5.46 -8.50
CA ALA A 456 15.38 -6.61 -7.62
C ALA A 456 16.54 -7.50 -8.06
N ARG A 457 17.21 -8.14 -7.11
CA ARG A 457 18.17 -9.21 -7.39
C ARG A 457 18.21 -10.26 -6.30
N PRO A 458 18.60 -11.50 -6.62
CA PRO A 458 18.90 -12.48 -5.60
C PRO A 458 20.05 -12.02 -4.71
N VAL A 459 19.85 -12.22 -3.42
CA VAL A 459 20.85 -12.06 -2.37
C VAL A 459 20.69 -13.23 -1.41
N LEU A 460 21.74 -13.51 -0.64
CA LEU A 460 21.55 -14.24 0.60
C LEU A 460 21.20 -13.24 1.69
N GLU A 461 20.06 -13.40 2.34
CA GLU A 461 19.61 -12.52 3.41
C GLU A 461 19.55 -13.27 4.73
N LEU A 462 20.12 -12.70 5.79
CA LEU A 462 19.79 -13.01 7.18
C LEU A 462 18.76 -11.98 7.66
N ARG A 463 17.57 -12.43 8.05
CA ARG A 463 16.55 -11.59 8.70
C ARG A 463 16.20 -12.14 10.08
N LEU A 464 16.33 -11.29 11.10
CA LEU A 464 16.01 -11.63 12.48
C LEU A 464 14.95 -10.70 13.05
N PHE A 465 14.01 -11.29 13.78
CA PHE A 465 13.02 -10.61 14.60
C PHE A 465 13.53 -10.59 16.04
N LEU A 466 13.69 -9.39 16.58
CA LEU A 466 14.39 -9.11 17.81
C LEU A 466 13.43 -8.57 18.87
N SER A 467 13.85 -8.68 20.13
CA SER A 467 13.23 -7.97 21.26
C SER A 467 13.09 -6.46 20.98
N PRO A 468 12.21 -5.74 21.70
CA PRO A 468 12.08 -4.28 21.60
C PRO A 468 13.44 -3.55 21.62
N VAL A 469 13.52 -2.41 20.93
CA VAL A 469 14.77 -1.70 20.63
C VAL A 469 15.62 -1.45 21.88
N ALA A 470 14.99 -1.14 23.01
CA ALA A 470 15.66 -0.93 24.29
C ALA A 470 16.50 -2.12 24.77
N ARG A 471 16.13 -3.35 24.35
CA ARG A 471 16.82 -4.59 24.74
C ARG A 471 17.82 -5.06 23.70
N CYS A 472 17.62 -4.74 22.42
CA CYS A 472 18.45 -5.23 21.33
C CYS A 472 19.42 -4.20 20.73
N ALA A 473 19.24 -2.90 20.98
CA ALA A 473 19.99 -1.85 20.26
C ALA A 473 21.50 -1.90 20.51
N ALA A 474 21.95 -2.11 21.76
CA ALA A 474 23.37 -2.21 22.09
C ALA A 474 24.07 -3.42 21.43
N PRO A 475 23.57 -4.67 21.56
CA PRO A 475 24.19 -5.82 20.89
C PRO A 475 24.12 -5.72 19.36
N VAL A 476 23.02 -5.20 18.80
CA VAL A 476 22.92 -4.92 17.36
C VAL A 476 23.97 -3.89 16.93
N ALA A 477 24.13 -2.77 17.64
CA ALA A 477 25.13 -1.76 17.33
C ALA A 477 26.56 -2.31 17.36
N ALA A 478 26.86 -3.26 18.26
CA ALA A 478 28.15 -3.95 18.31
C ALA A 478 28.37 -4.82 17.07
N LEU A 479 27.38 -5.64 16.71
CA LEU A 479 27.41 -6.48 15.50
C LEU A 479 27.54 -5.65 14.22
N LEU A 480 26.73 -4.60 14.07
CA LEU A 480 26.77 -3.75 12.87
C LEU A 480 28.12 -3.06 12.71
N ARG A 481 28.80 -2.73 13.82
CA ARG A 481 30.14 -2.12 13.78
C ARG A 481 31.18 -3.09 13.22
N GLU A 482 31.10 -4.36 13.60
CA GLU A 482 31.94 -5.44 13.09
C GLU A 482 31.70 -5.66 11.59
N LEU A 483 30.44 -5.87 11.19
CA LEU A 483 30.06 -6.08 9.79
C LEU A 483 30.45 -4.90 8.89
N CYS A 484 30.20 -3.66 9.34
CA CYS A 484 30.58 -2.46 8.59
C CYS A 484 32.10 -2.27 8.50
N ALA A 485 32.87 -2.75 9.48
CA ALA A 485 34.32 -2.69 9.44
C ALA A 485 34.90 -3.68 8.43
N GLU A 486 34.35 -4.89 8.37
CA GLU A 486 34.74 -5.91 7.39
C GLU A 486 34.41 -5.51 5.95
N ARG A 487 33.28 -4.82 5.74
CA ARG A 487 32.74 -4.50 4.40
C ARG A 487 32.71 -3.01 4.10
N LYS A 488 33.71 -2.30 4.60
CA LYS A 488 33.80 -0.84 4.48
C LYS A 488 33.93 -0.37 3.02
N ALA A 489 34.53 -1.18 2.14
CA ALA A 489 34.69 -0.82 0.74
C ALA A 489 33.38 -0.97 -0.04
N GLU A 490 32.54 -1.90 0.38
CA GLU A 490 31.27 -2.23 -0.23
C GLU A 490 30.14 -1.31 0.27
N LEU A 491 30.12 -0.92 1.54
CA LEU A 491 29.07 -0.03 2.08
C LEU A 491 29.41 1.44 1.82
N THR A 492 28.85 2.01 0.76
CA THR A 492 29.18 3.36 0.26
C THR A 492 28.09 4.40 0.50
N VAL A 493 26.87 3.98 0.87
CA VAL A 493 25.73 4.88 1.10
C VAL A 493 25.00 4.59 2.41
N TYR A 494 24.18 5.54 2.86
CA TYR A 494 23.21 5.35 3.94
C TYR A 494 21.86 5.97 3.59
N ARG A 495 20.79 5.44 4.17
CA ARG A 495 19.45 6.04 4.06
C ARG A 495 19.26 7.10 5.15
N ALA A 496 18.94 8.32 4.76
CA ALA A 496 18.68 9.42 5.69
C ALA A 496 17.25 9.38 6.26
N ARG A 497 17.01 10.10 7.37
CA ARG A 497 15.66 10.38 7.88
C ARG A 497 14.94 11.23 6.81
N GLY A 498 13.85 10.73 6.25
CA GLY A 498 13.25 11.24 4.98
C GLY A 498 13.47 10.30 3.78
N GLY A 499 14.18 9.19 3.96
CA GLY A 499 14.21 8.06 3.04
C GLY A 499 15.13 8.20 1.82
N LEU A 500 15.74 9.38 1.62
CA LEU A 500 16.75 9.62 0.59
C LEU A 500 18.08 8.93 0.90
N TYR A 501 18.73 8.37 -0.12
CA TYR A 501 20.08 7.81 0.00
C TYR A 501 21.15 8.89 -0.15
N LYS A 502 22.19 8.79 0.67
CA LYS A 502 23.32 9.74 0.70
C LYS A 502 24.63 8.98 0.79
N THR A 503 25.70 9.54 0.21
CA THR A 503 27.06 8.98 0.34
C THR A 503 27.47 8.87 1.81
N LEU A 504 28.03 7.73 2.18
CA LEU A 504 28.48 7.43 3.54
C LEU A 504 29.72 8.26 3.90
N LYS A 505 29.51 9.33 4.67
CA LYS A 505 30.60 10.20 5.13
C LYS A 505 31.42 9.54 6.24
N LYS A 506 32.71 9.91 6.33
CA LYS A 506 33.61 9.46 7.42
C LYS A 506 32.97 9.73 8.79
N GLY A 507 32.92 8.70 9.62
CA GLY A 507 32.37 8.79 10.98
C GLY A 507 30.84 8.65 11.09
N LYS A 508 30.09 8.58 9.97
CA LYS A 508 28.63 8.39 10.00
C LYS A 508 28.24 7.10 10.72
N VAL A 509 28.83 5.96 10.33
CA VAL A 509 28.61 4.66 10.98
C VAL A 509 28.88 4.73 12.49
N ALA A 510 30.03 5.29 12.89
CA ALA A 510 30.37 5.41 14.30
C ALA A 510 29.36 6.27 15.09
N ARG A 511 28.85 7.35 14.48
CA ARG A 511 27.85 8.22 15.10
C ARG A 511 26.51 7.50 15.25
N ASP A 512 25.99 6.92 14.19
CA ASP A 512 24.70 6.23 14.19
C ASP A 512 24.69 5.07 15.17
N LEU A 513 25.71 4.21 15.11
CA LEU A 513 25.83 3.06 16.01
C LEU A 513 26.13 3.51 17.45
N GLY A 514 26.73 4.69 17.64
CA GLY A 514 26.88 5.31 18.95
C GLY A 514 25.55 5.77 19.54
N VAL A 515 24.67 6.37 18.73
CA VAL A 515 23.30 6.71 19.12
C VAL A 515 22.51 5.45 19.43
N LEU A 516 22.52 4.48 18.51
CA LEU A 516 21.82 3.21 18.66
C LEU A 516 22.22 2.50 19.96
N SER A 517 23.52 2.44 20.27
CA SER A 517 24.01 1.76 21.49
C SER A 517 23.57 2.41 22.82
N ARG A 518 23.03 3.63 22.79
CA ARG A 518 22.59 4.37 23.97
C ARG A 518 21.07 4.38 24.15
N LEU A 519 20.31 3.78 23.23
CA LEU A 519 18.86 3.71 23.36
C LEU A 519 18.46 2.89 24.59
N THR A 520 17.43 3.36 25.28
CA THR A 520 16.89 2.82 26.53
C THR A 520 15.37 2.63 26.40
N ALA A 521 14.73 2.06 27.42
CA ALA A 521 13.28 1.92 27.46
C ALA A 521 12.51 3.25 27.49
N LYS A 522 13.20 4.38 27.78
CA LYS A 522 12.58 5.72 27.76
C LYS A 522 12.50 6.32 26.36
N ASP A 523 13.24 5.77 25.40
CA ASP A 523 13.25 6.25 24.03
C ASP A 523 12.04 5.67 23.29
N THR A 524 11.05 6.52 23.02
CA THR A 524 9.78 6.15 22.34
C THR A 524 9.87 6.22 20.82
N GLY A 525 11.00 6.68 20.27
CA GLY A 525 11.20 6.81 18.84
C GLY A 525 11.58 5.50 18.15
N VAL A 526 11.16 5.35 16.90
CA VAL A 526 11.66 4.29 16.01
C VAL A 526 13.12 4.59 15.63
N ALA A 527 14.01 3.62 15.86
CA ALA A 527 15.40 3.71 15.46
C ALA A 527 15.60 3.05 14.09
N GLU A 528 16.20 3.74 13.13
CA GLU A 528 16.49 3.16 11.81
C GLU A 528 17.95 3.40 11.42
N VAL A 529 18.61 2.34 10.97
CA VAL A 529 19.94 2.38 10.38
C VAL A 529 19.91 1.58 9.09
N HIS A 530 20.42 2.15 8.01
CA HIS A 530 20.54 1.46 6.73
C HIS A 530 21.81 1.88 6.01
N TYR A 531 22.66 0.92 5.68
CA TYR A 531 23.86 1.08 4.85
C TYR A 531 23.80 0.13 3.66
N GLY A 532 24.16 0.63 2.48
CA GLY A 532 24.12 -0.14 1.23
C GLY A 532 25.12 0.38 0.20
N GLN A 533 24.83 0.14 -1.08
CA GLN A 533 25.78 0.34 -2.20
C GLN A 533 25.40 1.42 -3.22
N SER A 534 24.11 1.75 -3.40
CA SER A 534 23.65 2.63 -4.49
C SER A 534 22.98 3.90 -3.97
N LEU A 535 23.34 5.04 -4.58
CA LEU A 535 22.69 6.33 -4.33
C LEU A 535 21.25 6.37 -4.82
N GLU A 536 20.90 5.51 -5.77
CA GLU A 536 19.55 5.38 -6.33
C GLU A 536 18.71 4.34 -5.57
N GLY A 537 19.26 3.82 -4.46
CA GLY A 537 18.61 2.82 -3.61
C GLY A 537 18.58 1.40 -4.20
N GLU A 538 19.29 1.16 -5.31
CA GLU A 538 19.35 -0.17 -5.93
C GLU A 538 19.91 -1.22 -4.96
N PRO A 539 19.37 -2.45 -4.99
CA PRO A 539 19.82 -3.52 -4.12
C PRO A 539 21.24 -3.97 -4.54
N GLY A 540 22.19 -3.65 -3.67
CA GLY A 540 23.53 -4.19 -3.73
C GLY A 540 23.60 -5.64 -3.23
N PRO A 541 24.60 -6.44 -3.63
CA PRO A 541 24.89 -7.71 -2.96
C PRO A 541 25.22 -7.55 -1.47
N TRP A 542 25.62 -6.36 -1.01
CA TRP A 542 25.84 -6.08 0.41
C TRP A 542 24.88 -4.99 0.89
N ASP A 543 24.10 -5.31 1.92
CA ASP A 543 23.15 -4.38 2.57
C ASP A 543 23.06 -4.69 4.06
N VAL A 544 22.90 -3.66 4.88
CA VAL A 544 22.74 -3.79 6.33
C VAL A 544 21.63 -2.87 6.78
N ARG A 545 20.58 -3.44 7.39
CA ARG A 545 19.42 -2.69 7.87
C ARG A 545 19.05 -3.09 9.29
N PHE A 546 18.81 -2.11 10.13
CA PHE A 546 18.17 -2.31 11.42
C PHE A 546 17.00 -1.33 11.56
N LYS A 547 15.87 -1.85 12.02
CA LYS A 547 14.72 -1.04 12.42
C LYS A 547 14.26 -1.47 13.80
N GLY A 548 14.47 -0.61 14.79
CA GLY A 548 14.11 -0.84 16.18
C GLY A 548 12.82 -0.13 16.55
N TYR A 549 11.91 -0.85 17.19
CA TYR A 549 10.66 -0.29 17.71
C TYR A 549 10.66 -0.27 19.25
N PRO A 550 10.12 0.79 19.86
CA PRO A 550 9.97 0.89 21.32
C PRO A 550 9.04 -0.18 21.89
N GLU A 551 9.12 -0.38 23.20
CA GLU A 551 8.16 -1.22 23.93
C GLU A 551 6.75 -0.60 23.85
N GLY A 552 5.72 -1.43 23.74
CA GLY A 552 4.32 -0.98 23.60
C GLY A 552 3.84 -0.78 22.16
N MET A 553 4.75 -0.64 21.19
CA MET A 553 4.37 -0.82 19.79
C MET A 553 4.15 -2.31 19.53
N ASN A 554 3.07 -2.66 18.85
CA ASN A 554 2.73 -4.03 18.47
C ASN A 554 3.63 -4.54 17.32
N LEU A 555 4.93 -4.23 17.34
CA LEU A 555 5.90 -4.43 16.27
C LEU A 555 7.24 -4.91 16.85
N GLN A 556 7.82 -5.93 16.23
CA GLN A 556 9.15 -6.42 16.58
C GLN A 556 10.26 -5.62 15.89
N SER A 557 11.37 -5.46 16.60
CA SER A 557 12.59 -4.90 16.00
C SER A 557 13.15 -5.89 14.97
N GLU A 558 13.72 -5.38 13.88
CA GLU A 558 14.17 -6.18 12.75
C GLU A 558 15.63 -5.87 12.42
N LEU A 559 16.42 -6.93 12.18
CA LEU A 559 17.76 -6.85 11.60
C LEU A 559 17.79 -7.62 10.28
N SER A 560 18.22 -6.97 9.21
CA SER A 560 18.45 -7.55 7.88
C SER A 560 19.91 -7.36 7.48
N VAL A 561 20.57 -8.42 7.05
CA VAL A 561 21.93 -8.36 6.49
C VAL A 561 21.95 -9.17 5.20
N CYS A 562 22.48 -8.58 4.13
CA CYS A 562 22.56 -9.20 2.81
C CYS A 562 24.01 -9.47 2.40
N TRP A 563 24.22 -10.60 1.73
CA TRP A 563 25.46 -11.05 1.10
C TRP A 563 25.22 -11.38 -0.38
N PRO A 564 26.28 -11.37 -1.22
CA PRO A 564 26.21 -12.01 -2.52
C PRO A 564 25.81 -13.48 -2.36
N TRP A 565 24.82 -13.92 -3.13
CA TRP A 565 24.31 -15.29 -3.07
C TRP A 565 25.41 -16.34 -3.38
N THR A 566 26.42 -15.96 -4.18
CA THR A 566 27.56 -16.82 -4.56
C THR A 566 28.34 -17.33 -3.35
N VAL A 567 28.46 -16.52 -2.28
CA VAL A 567 29.17 -16.91 -1.06
C VAL A 567 28.54 -18.16 -0.43
N ALA A 568 27.21 -18.24 -0.43
CA ALA A 568 26.49 -19.38 0.13
C ALA A 568 26.57 -20.62 -0.76
N MET A 569 26.79 -20.46 -2.06
CA MET A 569 26.93 -21.57 -3.00
C MET A 569 28.34 -22.16 -2.99
N GLU A 570 29.36 -21.30 -2.86
CA GLU A 570 30.76 -21.69 -2.83
C GLU A 570 31.19 -22.24 -1.47
N GLN A 571 30.73 -21.64 -0.37
CA GLN A 571 31.17 -21.95 1.00
C GLN A 571 29.98 -22.07 1.98
N PRO A 572 29.00 -22.95 1.71
CA PRO A 572 27.76 -23.04 2.49
C PRO A 572 28.01 -23.34 3.97
N ASP A 573 28.94 -24.24 4.28
CA ASP A 573 29.21 -24.70 5.65
C ASP A 573 29.91 -23.63 6.50
N GLU A 574 30.89 -22.92 5.91
CA GLU A 574 31.58 -21.81 6.59
C GLU A 574 30.64 -20.64 6.85
N LEU A 575 29.80 -20.30 5.87
CA LEU A 575 28.82 -19.24 6.01
C LEU A 575 27.75 -19.60 7.05
N ALA A 576 27.25 -20.83 7.04
CA ALA A 576 26.29 -21.29 8.05
C ALA A 576 26.88 -21.20 9.46
N ALA A 577 28.11 -21.70 9.66
CA ALA A 577 28.81 -21.60 10.95
C ALA A 577 28.96 -20.15 11.41
N ARG A 578 29.34 -19.25 10.50
CA ARG A 578 29.45 -17.83 10.78
C ARG A 578 28.11 -17.21 11.18
N LEU A 579 27.02 -17.51 10.46
CA LEU A 579 25.70 -16.97 10.78
C LEU A 579 25.21 -17.45 12.15
N LEU A 580 25.45 -18.72 12.52
CA LEU A 580 25.14 -19.24 13.86
C LEU A 580 25.87 -18.42 14.96
N GLU A 581 27.14 -18.10 14.76
CA GLU A 581 27.93 -17.29 15.71
C GLU A 581 27.37 -15.87 15.87
N LEU A 582 26.99 -15.21 14.76
CA LEU A 582 26.44 -13.85 14.81
C LEU A 582 25.08 -13.83 15.52
N VAL A 583 24.21 -14.80 15.21
CA VAL A 583 22.85 -14.88 15.76
C VAL A 583 22.88 -15.18 17.26
N ALA A 584 23.78 -16.06 17.72
CA ALA A 584 23.94 -16.41 19.12
C ALA A 584 24.31 -15.22 20.04
N ARG A 585 24.70 -14.07 19.48
CA ARG A 585 25.05 -12.84 20.21
C ARG A 585 23.89 -11.86 20.35
N LEU A 586 22.73 -12.16 19.77
CA LEU A 586 21.59 -11.24 19.68
C LEU A 586 20.38 -11.76 20.49
N PRO A 587 19.56 -10.85 21.06
CA PRO A 587 18.30 -11.21 21.70
C PRO A 587 17.19 -11.36 20.64
N PHE A 588 17.30 -12.39 19.81
CA PHE A 588 16.31 -12.70 18.77
C PHE A 588 15.19 -13.60 19.33
N GLU A 589 13.99 -13.51 18.75
CA GLU A 589 12.88 -14.42 19.01
C GLU A 589 12.78 -15.49 17.92
N ALA A 590 12.82 -15.06 16.66
CA ALA A 590 12.78 -15.91 15.47
C ALA A 590 13.56 -15.26 14.32
N GLY A 591 13.81 -16.00 13.26
CA GLY A 591 14.35 -15.46 12.02
C GLY A 591 14.74 -16.53 11.02
N GLY A 592 15.33 -16.10 9.91
CA GLY A 592 15.81 -16.99 8.88
C GLY A 592 17.04 -16.44 8.17
N ALA A 593 17.83 -17.32 7.58
CA ALA A 593 18.75 -16.97 6.51
C ALA A 593 18.50 -17.86 5.30
N GLY A 594 18.57 -17.29 4.10
CA GLY A 594 18.28 -17.99 2.85
C GLY A 594 18.37 -17.09 1.63
N LEU A 595 17.99 -17.61 0.47
CA LEU A 595 17.84 -16.78 -0.71
C LEU A 595 16.67 -15.82 -0.51
N SER A 596 16.86 -14.58 -0.94
CA SER A 596 15.85 -13.54 -0.90
C SER A 596 16.05 -12.64 -2.11
N PHE A 597 15.08 -11.78 -2.37
CA PHE A 597 15.25 -10.68 -3.32
C PHE A 597 15.53 -9.40 -2.55
N GLY A 598 16.76 -8.90 -2.68
CA GLY A 598 17.07 -7.53 -2.36
C GLY A 598 16.28 -6.65 -3.33
N VAL A 599 15.52 -5.69 -2.80
CA VAL A 599 14.69 -4.77 -3.60
C VAL A 599 15.15 -3.34 -3.44
N ARG A 600 14.97 -2.56 -4.52
CA ARG A 600 15.22 -1.13 -4.50
C ARG A 600 14.26 -0.46 -3.53
N LEU A 601 14.78 0.25 -2.54
CA LEU A 601 13.93 1.08 -1.67
C LEU A 601 13.79 2.47 -2.28
N THR A 602 12.56 2.90 -2.52
CA THR A 602 12.26 4.30 -2.88
C THR A 602 11.21 4.86 -1.93
N ASN A 603 11.01 6.18 -1.97
CA ASN A 603 10.07 6.87 -1.08
C ASN A 603 8.59 6.74 -1.48
N GLY A 604 8.23 5.94 -2.49
CA GLY A 604 6.85 5.92 -3.02
C GLY A 604 6.37 4.60 -3.61
N GLY A 605 6.92 3.46 -3.19
CA GLY A 605 6.54 2.17 -3.77
C GLY A 605 6.80 2.12 -5.29
N SER A 606 8.06 2.03 -5.69
CA SER A 606 8.54 2.06 -7.10
C SER A 606 8.02 0.95 -8.03
N GLY A 607 6.97 0.21 -7.66
CA GLY A 607 6.59 -1.04 -8.31
C GLY A 607 7.60 -2.17 -8.08
N ALA A 608 8.73 -1.91 -7.40
CA ALA A 608 9.72 -2.91 -7.03
C ALA A 608 9.10 -4.02 -6.17
N ASP A 609 8.31 -3.62 -5.17
CA ASP A 609 7.56 -4.55 -4.33
C ASP A 609 6.59 -5.39 -5.16
N TYR A 610 5.89 -4.78 -6.13
CA TYR A 610 4.93 -5.50 -6.97
C TYR A 610 5.58 -6.51 -7.91
N ALA A 611 6.70 -6.14 -8.56
CA ALA A 611 7.45 -7.07 -9.41
C ALA A 611 7.98 -8.26 -8.59
N ASN A 612 8.45 -7.97 -7.38
CA ASN A 612 8.98 -8.96 -6.46
C ASN A 612 7.89 -9.88 -5.86
N ASP A 613 6.72 -9.32 -5.53
CA ASP A 613 5.54 -10.08 -5.07
C ASP A 613 5.03 -11.05 -6.15
N LYS A 614 5.32 -10.79 -7.44
CA LYS A 614 5.04 -11.72 -8.54
C LYS A 614 6.13 -12.76 -8.78
N LEU A 615 7.39 -12.44 -8.54
CA LEU A 615 8.53 -13.35 -8.76
C LEU A 615 8.68 -14.36 -7.63
N ARG A 616 8.65 -13.88 -6.37
CA ARG A 616 8.87 -14.71 -5.17
C ARG A 616 7.98 -15.94 -5.11
N PRO A 617 6.66 -15.87 -5.40
CA PRO A 617 5.81 -17.03 -5.26
C PRO A 617 6.16 -18.18 -6.22
N ARG A 618 7.00 -17.93 -7.23
CA ARG A 618 7.43 -18.94 -8.21
C ARG A 618 8.58 -19.81 -7.68
N PHE A 619 9.34 -19.30 -6.71
CA PHE A 619 10.56 -19.95 -6.23
C PHE A 619 10.44 -20.38 -4.77
N VAL A 620 10.55 -21.69 -4.54
CA VAL A 620 10.76 -22.28 -3.22
C VAL A 620 12.20 -21.99 -2.78
N GLY A 621 12.38 -21.63 -1.50
CA GLY A 621 13.67 -21.22 -0.94
C GLY A 621 13.96 -19.72 -1.03
N PHE A 622 13.15 -18.97 -1.79
CA PHE A 622 13.09 -17.51 -1.69
C PHE A 622 12.11 -17.12 -0.60
N GLU A 623 12.62 -16.88 0.60
CA GLU A 623 11.79 -16.63 1.76
C GLU A 623 11.03 -15.31 1.65
N HIS A 624 9.72 -15.39 1.93
CA HIS A 624 8.89 -14.21 2.06
C HIS A 624 8.68 -13.96 3.56
N HIS A 625 9.42 -13.00 4.10
CA HIS A 625 8.97 -12.34 5.31
C HIS A 625 7.99 -11.25 4.87
N PRO A 626 6.69 -11.38 5.12
CA PRO A 626 5.70 -10.40 4.75
C PRO A 626 5.90 -9.10 5.53
N ARG A 627 5.27 -8.03 5.06
CA ARG A 627 5.60 -6.63 5.37
C ARG A 627 5.60 -6.28 6.86
N ARG A 628 6.13 -5.08 7.14
CA ARG A 628 6.24 -4.29 8.40
C ARG A 628 5.11 -4.42 9.45
N GLU A 629 3.95 -4.98 9.13
CA GLU A 629 2.77 -5.11 10.01
C GLU A 629 2.81 -6.35 10.90
N TRP A 630 3.93 -7.06 10.90
CA TRP A 630 4.06 -8.36 11.53
C TRP A 630 4.39 -8.23 13.01
N ASN A 631 3.37 -8.41 13.84
CA ASN A 631 3.59 -8.84 15.21
C ASN A 631 3.92 -10.35 15.20
N ALA A 632 5.19 -10.69 14.99
CA ALA A 632 5.67 -12.06 15.14
C ALA A 632 6.12 -12.39 16.57
N HIS A 633 5.68 -11.63 17.59
CA HIS A 633 5.95 -11.97 18.99
C HIS A 633 5.38 -13.36 19.29
N GLY A 634 6.26 -14.25 19.77
CA GLY A 634 5.89 -15.64 20.03
C GLY A 634 5.52 -16.46 18.78
N ARG A 635 5.86 -16.00 17.57
CA ARG A 635 5.57 -16.67 16.30
C ARG A 635 6.84 -16.83 15.47
N SER A 636 6.77 -17.62 14.39
CA SER A 636 7.84 -17.81 13.41
C SER A 636 7.37 -17.35 12.03
N PRO A 637 8.22 -16.66 11.26
CA PRO A 637 7.84 -16.17 9.94
C PRO A 637 7.68 -17.29 8.89
N GLY A 638 8.19 -18.49 9.14
CA GLY A 638 8.25 -19.58 8.18
C GLY A 638 9.52 -20.41 8.36
N SER A 639 9.88 -21.20 7.35
CA SER A 639 11.11 -21.99 7.31
C SER A 639 12.03 -21.44 6.25
N ALA A 640 13.31 -21.22 6.54
CA ALA A 640 14.34 -20.80 5.58
C ALA A 640 15.43 -21.88 5.42
N TRP A 641 16.46 -21.61 4.61
CA TRP A 641 17.68 -22.45 4.57
C TRP A 641 18.24 -22.69 5.98
N LEU A 642 18.40 -21.61 6.75
CA LEU A 642 18.68 -21.63 8.19
C LEU A 642 17.51 -20.98 8.91
N THR A 643 16.77 -21.72 9.73
CA THR A 643 15.65 -21.18 10.51
C THR A 643 16.05 -21.04 11.97
N PHE A 644 16.03 -19.82 12.50
CA PHE A 644 16.44 -19.53 13.87
C PHE A 644 15.22 -19.42 14.78
N LEU A 645 15.24 -20.13 15.91
CA LEU A 645 14.20 -20.09 16.93
C LEU A 645 14.84 -19.87 18.30
N SER A 646 14.32 -18.90 19.05
CA SER A 646 14.70 -18.72 20.45
C SER A 646 14.30 -19.93 21.29
N ALA A 647 14.95 -20.11 22.43
CA ALA A 647 14.62 -21.18 23.37
C ALA A 647 13.12 -21.20 23.74
N ALA A 648 12.50 -20.03 23.91
CA ALA A 648 11.07 -19.92 24.22
C ALA A 648 10.16 -20.50 23.14
N LEU A 649 10.48 -20.30 21.85
CA LEU A 649 9.72 -20.88 20.74
C LEU A 649 9.96 -22.38 20.59
N VAL A 650 11.19 -22.84 20.86
CA VAL A 650 11.53 -24.26 20.84
C VAL A 650 10.74 -25.02 21.91
N GLU A 651 10.59 -24.46 23.11
CA GLU A 651 9.75 -25.05 24.16
C GLU A 651 8.28 -25.17 23.74
N GLN A 652 7.73 -24.18 23.02
CA GLN A 652 6.36 -24.26 22.48
C GLN A 652 6.19 -25.41 21.46
N LEU A 653 7.28 -25.85 20.82
CA LEU A 653 7.29 -27.00 19.91
C LEU A 653 7.60 -28.33 20.62
N GLY A 654 7.64 -28.35 21.96
CA GLY A 654 7.95 -29.55 22.75
C GLY A 654 9.44 -29.78 22.99
N GLY A 655 10.27 -28.76 22.79
CA GLY A 655 11.71 -28.80 23.05
C GLY A 655 12.55 -29.27 21.86
N ALA A 656 13.86 -29.08 21.96
CA ALA A 656 14.82 -29.41 20.88
C ALA A 656 14.75 -30.88 20.41
N PRO A 657 14.58 -31.90 21.29
CA PRO A 657 14.44 -33.29 20.83
C PRO A 657 13.19 -33.55 20.00
N ALA A 658 12.06 -32.93 20.35
CA ALA A 658 10.82 -33.06 19.60
C ALA A 658 10.95 -32.41 18.21
N LEU A 659 11.53 -31.20 18.17
CA LEU A 659 11.79 -30.51 16.92
C LEU A 659 12.75 -31.31 16.03
N ALA A 660 13.87 -31.81 16.57
CA ALA A 660 14.83 -32.65 15.84
C ALA A 660 14.16 -33.87 15.19
N SER A 661 13.25 -34.53 15.92
CA SER A 661 12.48 -35.66 15.39
C SER A 661 11.51 -35.25 14.28
N ALA A 662 10.90 -34.06 14.37
CA ALA A 662 9.94 -33.58 13.39
C ALA A 662 10.60 -33.15 12.06
N ILE A 663 11.87 -32.75 12.11
CA ILE A 663 12.63 -32.27 10.94
C ILE A 663 13.64 -33.31 10.43
N ALA A 664 13.37 -34.61 10.53
CA ALA A 664 14.35 -35.70 10.35
C ALA A 664 15.29 -35.67 9.11
N PRO A 665 15.00 -35.01 7.97
CA PRO A 665 16.00 -34.80 6.91
C PRO A 665 16.87 -33.52 7.08
N ALA A 666 16.55 -32.63 8.00
CA ALA A 666 17.28 -31.40 8.32
C ALA A 666 18.31 -31.61 9.44
N GLN A 667 19.25 -30.67 9.59
CA GLN A 667 20.16 -30.62 10.73
C GLN A 667 19.64 -29.63 11.77
N LEU A 668 19.65 -30.02 13.05
CA LEU A 668 19.39 -29.12 14.17
C LEU A 668 20.71 -28.72 14.83
N CYS A 669 20.97 -27.42 14.94
CA CYS A 669 22.17 -26.85 15.55
C CYS A 669 21.78 -26.04 16.79
N GLU A 670 22.48 -26.24 17.90
CA GLU A 670 22.31 -25.40 19.11
C GLU A 670 22.96 -24.03 18.94
N LEU A 671 22.35 -22.99 19.51
CA LEU A 671 22.88 -21.63 19.53
C LEU A 671 23.33 -21.25 20.95
N GLY A 672 24.48 -20.60 21.05
CA GLY A 672 25.06 -20.22 22.34
C GLY A 672 25.69 -21.39 23.07
N LYS A 673 25.86 -21.25 24.39
CA LYS A 673 26.45 -22.32 25.21
C LYS A 673 25.33 -23.24 25.68
N HIS A 674 25.30 -24.48 25.17
CA HIS A 674 24.28 -25.48 25.50
C HIS A 674 22.86 -25.10 25.04
N GLY A 675 22.73 -24.37 23.92
CA GLY A 675 21.41 -24.02 23.35
C GLY A 675 20.66 -22.92 24.10
N ASP A 676 21.32 -22.17 25.00
CA ASP A 676 20.69 -21.13 25.81
C ASP A 676 20.12 -19.96 24.98
N ALA A 677 20.69 -19.70 23.80
CA ALA A 677 20.16 -18.74 22.84
C ALA A 677 19.04 -19.32 21.95
N GLY A 678 18.85 -20.64 21.94
CA GLY A 678 17.87 -21.35 21.10
C GLY A 678 18.52 -22.34 20.13
N VAL A 679 17.89 -22.55 18.97
CA VAL A 679 18.34 -23.50 17.95
C VAL A 679 18.25 -22.92 16.54
N CYS A 680 18.97 -23.53 15.61
CA CYS A 680 18.85 -23.32 14.18
C CYS A 680 18.50 -24.65 13.49
N ALA A 681 17.42 -24.67 12.71
CA ALA A 681 17.11 -25.76 11.79
C ALA A 681 17.69 -25.44 10.41
N ARG A 682 18.70 -26.20 9.99
CA ARG A 682 19.32 -26.11 8.67
C ARG A 682 18.66 -27.12 7.73
N ALA A 683 17.85 -26.62 6.81
CA ALA A 683 17.02 -27.41 5.92
C ALA A 683 17.82 -28.20 4.86
N SER A 684 19.00 -27.73 4.48
CA SER A 684 19.80 -28.32 3.42
C SER A 684 21.24 -27.86 3.52
N ARG A 685 22.15 -28.52 2.79
CA ARG A 685 23.55 -28.12 2.75
C ARG A 685 23.71 -26.74 2.10
N ARG A 686 23.20 -26.53 0.89
CA ARG A 686 23.18 -25.23 0.21
C ARG A 686 21.83 -24.55 0.38
N PRO A 687 21.72 -23.22 0.23
CA PRO A 687 20.42 -22.57 0.16
C PRO A 687 19.57 -23.24 -0.93
N PRO A 688 18.36 -23.72 -0.62
CA PRO A 688 17.52 -24.40 -1.59
C PRO A 688 17.01 -23.41 -2.64
N ILE A 689 16.88 -23.86 -3.88
CA ILE A 689 16.19 -23.12 -4.93
C ILE A 689 15.40 -24.11 -5.79
N GLY A 690 14.09 -23.92 -5.85
CA GLY A 690 13.24 -24.74 -6.71
C GLY A 690 12.11 -23.92 -7.31
N LEU A 691 11.66 -24.26 -8.50
CA LEU A 691 10.36 -23.77 -8.97
C LEU A 691 9.27 -24.47 -8.18
N VAL A 692 8.20 -23.76 -7.81
CA VAL A 692 7.03 -24.39 -7.15
C VAL A 692 6.45 -25.53 -7.99
N THR A 693 6.50 -25.40 -9.31
CA THR A 693 6.03 -26.41 -10.27
C THR A 693 7.00 -27.56 -10.49
N ALA A 694 8.26 -27.44 -10.07
CA ALA A 694 9.32 -28.42 -10.27
C ALA A 694 10.38 -28.32 -9.14
N ALA A 695 9.96 -28.60 -7.91
CA ALA A 695 10.73 -28.38 -6.68
C ALA A 695 11.79 -29.48 -6.44
N ASN A 696 12.67 -29.73 -7.41
CA ASN A 696 13.62 -30.85 -7.37
C ASN A 696 14.76 -30.66 -6.36
N ASP A 697 14.98 -29.45 -5.83
CA ASP A 697 16.14 -29.11 -5.01
C ASP A 697 15.80 -28.26 -3.77
N VAL A 698 14.78 -28.68 -3.01
CA VAL A 698 14.29 -27.94 -1.83
C VAL A 698 14.72 -28.52 -0.48
N GLY A 699 15.47 -29.63 -0.49
CA GLY A 699 15.94 -30.34 0.70
C GLY A 699 14.86 -30.58 1.75
N ALA A 700 15.22 -30.47 3.03
CA ALA A 700 14.28 -30.65 4.14
C ALA A 700 13.40 -29.42 4.44
N LEU A 701 13.41 -28.39 3.59
CA LEU A 701 12.66 -27.15 3.83
C LEU A 701 11.17 -27.40 4.11
N PRO A 702 10.45 -28.26 3.34
CA PRO A 702 9.05 -28.60 3.65
C PRO A 702 8.85 -29.28 5.01
N ALA A 703 9.80 -30.11 5.46
CA ALA A 703 9.72 -30.75 6.77
C ALA A 703 9.85 -29.73 7.90
N VAL A 704 10.80 -28.79 7.76
CA VAL A 704 10.93 -27.66 8.69
C VAL A 704 9.66 -26.82 8.68
N ALA A 705 9.12 -26.47 7.50
CA ALA A 705 7.90 -25.69 7.38
C ALA A 705 6.73 -26.32 8.17
N ARG A 706 6.50 -27.63 8.00
CA ARG A 706 5.44 -28.38 8.69
C ARG A 706 5.65 -28.43 10.19
N ALA A 707 6.89 -28.63 10.66
CA ALA A 707 7.21 -28.62 12.09
C ALA A 707 6.92 -27.26 12.75
N LEU A 708 7.01 -26.16 11.99
CA LEU A 708 6.73 -24.80 12.47
C LEU A 708 5.25 -24.40 12.38
N ALA A 709 4.37 -25.26 11.86
CA ALA A 709 2.95 -24.94 11.71
C ALA A 709 2.28 -24.34 12.97
N PRO A 710 2.57 -24.82 14.20
CA PRO A 710 2.00 -24.22 15.43
C PRO A 710 2.43 -22.77 15.69
N LEU A 711 3.59 -22.35 15.16
CA LEU A 711 4.16 -21.01 15.37
C LEU A 711 3.85 -20.04 14.23
N ARG A 712 3.17 -20.47 13.16
CA ARG A 712 2.90 -19.61 12.01
C ARG A 712 2.04 -18.41 12.39
N VAL A 713 2.24 -17.32 11.66
CA VAL A 713 1.39 -16.13 11.75
C VAL A 713 0.05 -16.39 11.07
N GLU A 714 -1.04 -16.05 11.75
CA GLU A 714 -2.41 -16.19 11.24
C GLU A 714 -2.78 -14.98 10.35
N ASP A 715 -2.24 -14.94 9.13
CA ASP A 715 -2.52 -13.90 8.12
C ASP A 715 -2.87 -14.55 6.76
N SER A 716 -3.95 -14.10 6.13
CA SER A 716 -4.47 -14.69 4.88
C SER A 716 -3.50 -14.58 3.69
N ARG A 717 -2.64 -13.56 3.67
CA ARG A 717 -1.57 -13.40 2.67
C ARG A 717 -0.50 -14.49 2.79
N CYS A 718 -0.42 -15.13 3.96
CA CYS A 718 0.67 -16.03 4.33
C CYS A 718 0.24 -17.48 4.31
N ALA A 719 -1.06 -17.73 4.50
CA ALA A 719 -1.67 -19.04 4.29
C ALA A 719 -1.28 -19.64 2.92
N ALA A 720 -1.33 -18.84 1.84
CA ALA A 720 -0.92 -19.30 0.51
C ALA A 720 0.59 -19.58 0.40
N HIS A 721 1.44 -18.89 1.17
CA HIS A 721 2.87 -19.19 1.21
C HIS A 721 3.15 -20.50 1.96
N TYR A 722 2.55 -20.66 3.13
CA TYR A 722 2.72 -21.86 3.96
C TYR A 722 2.14 -23.11 3.29
N ALA A 723 0.95 -23.01 2.70
CA ALA A 723 0.31 -24.12 2.00
C ALA A 723 1.16 -24.66 0.84
N ARG A 724 1.91 -23.79 0.15
CA ARG A 724 2.82 -24.21 -0.92
C ARG A 724 3.95 -25.09 -0.41
N LEU A 725 4.59 -24.71 0.70
CA LEU A 725 5.64 -25.52 1.32
C LEU A 725 5.07 -26.84 1.87
N ASP A 726 3.87 -26.80 2.45
CA ASP A 726 3.22 -28.00 2.99
C ASP A 726 2.90 -29.04 1.92
N ALA A 727 2.54 -28.58 0.72
CA ALA A 727 2.18 -29.41 -0.42
C ALA A 727 3.38 -30.09 -1.12
N ILE A 728 4.61 -29.73 -0.76
CA ILE A 728 5.83 -30.27 -1.37
C ILE A 728 6.42 -31.36 -0.46
N ASP A 729 6.87 -32.45 -1.06
CA ASP A 729 7.59 -33.50 -0.36
C ASP A 729 8.98 -33.02 0.08
N ALA A 730 9.42 -33.45 1.26
CA ALA A 730 10.77 -33.12 1.73
C ALA A 730 11.81 -33.98 1.00
N GLY A 731 12.88 -33.35 0.54
CA GLY A 731 14.06 -34.00 -0.03
C GLY A 731 15.14 -34.31 1.01
N GLU A 732 16.28 -34.78 0.53
CA GLU A 732 17.46 -35.06 1.37
C GLU A 732 18.22 -33.78 1.75
N PHE A 733 19.04 -33.86 2.81
CA PHE A 733 19.88 -32.74 3.25
C PHE A 733 20.91 -32.31 2.20
N GLU A 734 21.55 -33.29 1.55
CA GLU A 734 22.49 -33.07 0.45
C GLU A 734 21.70 -32.78 -0.82
N ASN A 735 21.38 -31.50 -0.98
CA ASN A 735 20.66 -30.96 -2.12
C ASN A 735 21.66 -30.70 -3.29
N ALA A 736 21.16 -30.67 -4.53
CA ALA A 736 21.96 -30.81 -5.76
C ALA A 736 23.01 -29.70 -6.00
#